data_AF-A0A0Q5SWP7-F1
#
_entry.id   AF-A0A0Q5SWP7-F1
#
_cell.length_a   1.000
_cell.length_b   1.000
_cell.length_c   1.000
_cell.angle_alpha   90.00
_cell.angle_beta   90.00
_cell.angle_gamma   90.00
#
_symmetry.space_group_name_H-M   'P 1'
#
loop_
_entity.id
_entity.type
_entity.pdbx_description
1 polymer ?
#
loop_
_entity_poly.entity_id
_entity_poly.type
_entity_poly.pdbx_seq_one_letter_code
_entity_poly.pdbx_strand_id
1 'polypeptide(L)'
;MLIHGDTIRLLRIPFSFFLLPLFLFAYSQAETVVHHQALLSLLVIHLLVYPASNGYNSYIDKDEESVGGLEKPPLPTSELFYITILMDIAAILIAFFFINAFFAGCLLLYIAASRAYSSPSIRLKKYPIGGFLTVVFFQGAFTYYMSIAGISGQALELTQANCFVLLGCSFQIAGAYPLTQIYQHQQDLKNRVITLSYKLGYTGTFAFTAVMFLLCNLFYYLYFTALELGMIFFMIQVFFAPIVIYFATWFYKVKKDHSEANFRNTMRMNWIAAICMNSCFIVLIIINRIPLSYLSAIETAVPDHRYSQETLTSFYSGSTDDLTTQRKIRIVAGKTGIETRYSVISDFDKEPAEFKFFNKTRDLLPEPGLSQRMQLYQQHATKLSRKAIDKIKDFEAIKPNITHLITVTCTGLFAPGLDVELMRELDLNPSVQRSSVNFMGCNAAIIALKNADAICKSNPAATVLVVCTELCTIHFQRQYNEDYLLSNLLFGDGAVAALVTSQPSGDFAHQVKIESFNSMILHNGYSDMAWQLSETGFIMKLTSYVPDLISKNIKPMLQAIGLKADDYKHWAVHPGGKRIVDDFALALDLDKCLLAPTYQVLKDYGNMSSPTVLFVLKAVLEKAKPEHQGDRIFGAAFGPGLSIETMQLRYV
;
A
#
# COMPACT_ATOMS: atom_id res chain seq x y z
N MET A 1 -25.44 -41.99 -17.83
CA MET A 1 -24.73 -43.13 -17.22
C MET A 1 -24.45 -42.74 -15.77
N LEU A 2 -25.07 -43.39 -14.79
CA LEU A 2 -24.83 -43.09 -13.38
C LEU A 2 -23.43 -43.61 -13.03
N ILE A 3 -22.51 -42.70 -12.68
CA ILE A 3 -21.15 -43.05 -12.27
C ILE A 3 -21.23 -43.94 -11.03
N HIS A 4 -20.50 -45.07 -11.03
CA HIS A 4 -20.54 -46.00 -9.90
C HIS A 4 -20.03 -45.32 -8.61
N GLY A 5 -20.68 -45.58 -7.47
CA GLY A 5 -20.32 -44.95 -6.19
C GLY A 5 -18.86 -45.20 -5.76
N ASP A 6 -18.32 -46.37 -6.10
CA ASP A 6 -16.92 -46.72 -5.84
C ASP A 6 -15.94 -45.90 -6.69
N THR A 7 -16.30 -45.58 -7.93
CA THR A 7 -15.53 -44.71 -8.80
C THR A 7 -15.40 -43.32 -8.18
N ILE A 8 -16.49 -42.77 -7.63
CA ILE A 8 -16.48 -41.47 -6.92
C ILE A 8 -15.62 -41.53 -5.65
N ARG A 9 -15.70 -42.62 -4.88
CA ARG A 9 -14.87 -42.80 -3.67
C ARG A 9 -13.38 -42.78 -4.02
N LEU A 10 -12.97 -43.46 -5.08
CA LEU A 10 -11.55 -43.58 -5.49
C LEU A 10 -10.94 -42.30 -6.07
N LEU A 11 -11.77 -41.37 -6.56
CA LEU A 11 -11.35 -40.00 -6.91
C LEU A 11 -10.90 -39.20 -5.67
N ARG A 12 -11.36 -39.57 -4.48
CA ARG A 12 -10.97 -38.95 -3.21
C ARG A 12 -11.08 -37.42 -3.22
N ILE A 13 -12.20 -36.90 -3.73
CA ILE A 13 -12.44 -35.45 -3.82
C ILE A 13 -12.19 -34.71 -2.49
N PRO A 14 -12.61 -35.22 -1.30
CA PRO A 14 -12.31 -34.56 -0.03
C PRO A 14 -10.81 -34.42 0.29
N PHE A 15 -9.95 -35.25 -0.33
CA PHE A 15 -8.50 -35.20 -0.15
C PHE A 15 -7.91 -33.87 -0.67
N SER A 16 -8.61 -33.19 -1.60
CA SER A 16 -8.22 -31.86 -2.07
C SER A 16 -8.15 -30.82 -0.95
N PHE A 17 -8.88 -31.01 0.16
CA PHE A 17 -8.76 -30.12 1.32
C PHE A 17 -7.35 -30.13 1.93
N PHE A 18 -6.63 -31.25 1.88
CA PHE A 18 -5.25 -31.35 2.36
C PHE A 18 -4.22 -30.70 1.41
N LEU A 19 -4.60 -30.51 0.15
CA LEU A 19 -3.75 -29.93 -0.90
C LEU A 19 -4.05 -28.44 -1.15
N LEU A 20 -5.17 -27.94 -0.63
CA LEU A 20 -5.61 -26.56 -0.69
C LEU A 20 -4.63 -25.52 -0.12
N PRO A 21 -3.83 -25.79 0.94
CA PRO A 21 -2.98 -24.77 1.55
C PRO A 21 -2.05 -24.04 0.57
N LEU A 22 -1.40 -24.74 -0.36
CA LEU A 22 -0.48 -24.10 -1.30
C LEU A 22 -1.18 -23.13 -2.26
N PHE A 23 -2.41 -23.47 -2.68
CA PHE A 23 -3.19 -22.58 -3.54
C PHE A 23 -3.65 -21.33 -2.77
N LEU A 24 -4.13 -21.50 -1.53
CA LEU A 24 -4.50 -20.35 -0.68
C LEU A 24 -3.30 -19.49 -0.34
N PHE A 25 -2.12 -20.10 -0.14
CA PHE A 25 -0.90 -19.36 0.07
C PHE A 25 -0.53 -18.55 -1.17
N ALA A 26 -0.53 -19.16 -2.37
CA ALA A 26 -0.33 -18.43 -3.62
C ALA A 26 -1.34 -17.28 -3.79
N TYR A 27 -2.63 -17.52 -3.54
CA TYR A 27 -3.66 -16.47 -3.60
C TYR A 27 -3.41 -15.32 -2.62
N SER A 28 -2.95 -15.64 -1.41
CA SER A 28 -2.61 -14.63 -0.40
C SER A 28 -1.42 -13.77 -0.80
N GLN A 29 -0.49 -14.29 -1.60
CA GLN A 29 0.74 -13.61 -2.00
C GLN A 29 0.68 -13.00 -3.41
N ALA A 30 -0.37 -13.28 -4.17
CA ALA A 30 -0.54 -12.74 -5.52
C ALA A 30 -0.74 -11.20 -5.49
N GLU A 31 0.19 -10.47 -6.08
CA GLU A 31 0.15 -9.00 -6.22
C GLU A 31 -1.13 -8.56 -6.95
N THR A 32 -1.42 -9.21 -8.07
CA THR A 32 -2.63 -9.01 -8.87
C THR A 32 -3.50 -10.25 -8.83
N VAL A 33 -4.83 -10.07 -8.77
CA VAL A 33 -5.81 -11.18 -8.81
C VAL A 33 -6.86 -10.91 -9.85
N VAL A 34 -6.98 -11.84 -10.79
CA VAL A 34 -8.08 -11.90 -11.74
C VAL A 34 -9.13 -12.85 -11.17
N HIS A 35 -10.15 -12.31 -10.48
CA HIS A 35 -11.06 -13.11 -9.64
C HIS A 35 -11.73 -14.30 -10.34
N HIS A 36 -12.16 -14.13 -11.60
CA HIS A 36 -12.78 -15.23 -12.35
C HIS A 36 -11.77 -16.34 -12.69
N GLN A 37 -10.54 -15.96 -13.05
CA GLN A 37 -9.45 -16.91 -13.34
C GLN A 37 -9.01 -17.64 -12.07
N ALA A 38 -8.90 -16.93 -10.95
CA ALA A 38 -8.55 -17.52 -9.67
C ALA A 38 -9.59 -18.56 -9.20
N LEU A 39 -10.89 -18.26 -9.34
CA LEU A 39 -11.96 -19.21 -9.02
C LEU A 39 -11.91 -20.44 -9.93
N LEU A 40 -11.76 -20.25 -11.24
CA LEU A 40 -11.68 -21.37 -12.18
C LEU A 40 -10.42 -22.21 -11.94
N SER A 41 -9.28 -21.59 -11.66
CA SER A 41 -8.03 -22.29 -11.33
C SER A 41 -8.17 -23.15 -10.08
N LEU A 42 -8.81 -22.61 -9.04
CA LEU A 42 -9.13 -23.36 -7.82
C LEU A 42 -9.95 -24.61 -8.13
N LEU A 43 -11.04 -24.44 -8.89
CA LEU A 43 -11.96 -25.54 -9.26
C LEU A 43 -11.27 -26.58 -10.13
N VAL A 44 -10.50 -26.15 -11.14
CA VAL A 44 -9.76 -27.04 -12.05
C VAL A 44 -8.75 -27.88 -11.26
N ILE A 45 -7.93 -27.25 -10.41
CA ILE A 45 -6.90 -27.97 -9.65
C ILE A 45 -7.55 -28.96 -8.65
N HIS A 46 -8.55 -28.51 -7.88
CA HIS A 46 -9.05 -29.26 -6.72
C HIS A 46 -10.22 -30.19 -7.03
N LEU A 47 -10.99 -29.95 -8.08
CA LEU A 47 -12.13 -30.79 -8.46
C LEU A 47 -11.87 -31.65 -9.70
N LEU A 48 -10.86 -31.31 -10.52
CA LEU A 48 -10.49 -32.09 -11.70
C LEU A 48 -9.12 -32.74 -11.56
N VAL A 49 -8.03 -31.97 -11.48
CA VAL A 49 -6.66 -32.51 -11.59
C VAL A 49 -6.27 -33.39 -10.40
N TYR A 50 -6.45 -32.92 -9.16
CA TYR A 50 -6.11 -33.74 -7.99
C TYR A 50 -6.98 -35.00 -7.88
N PRO A 51 -8.32 -34.94 -8.07
CA PRO A 51 -9.12 -36.16 -8.06
C PRO A 51 -8.78 -37.12 -9.21
N ALA A 52 -8.47 -36.62 -10.41
CA ALA A 52 -8.04 -37.45 -11.54
C ALA A 52 -6.66 -38.08 -11.31
N SER A 53 -5.75 -37.38 -10.65
CA SER A 53 -4.46 -37.92 -10.19
C SER A 53 -4.68 -39.06 -9.19
N ASN A 54 -5.52 -38.83 -8.18
CA ASN A 54 -5.86 -39.82 -7.15
C ASN A 54 -6.53 -41.07 -7.73
N GLY A 55 -7.49 -40.89 -8.65
CA GLY A 55 -8.22 -41.99 -9.28
C GLY A 55 -7.34 -42.86 -10.18
N TYR A 56 -6.44 -42.24 -10.97
CA TYR A 56 -5.50 -42.98 -11.79
C TYR A 56 -4.51 -43.78 -10.96
N ASN A 57 -3.99 -43.20 -9.87
CA ASN A 57 -3.12 -43.92 -8.93
C ASN A 57 -3.85 -45.16 -8.38
N SER A 58 -5.08 -44.99 -7.90
CA SER A 58 -5.90 -46.10 -7.41
C SER A 58 -6.15 -47.18 -8.49
N TYR A 59 -6.37 -46.77 -9.75
CA TYR A 59 -6.58 -47.71 -10.86
C TYR A 59 -5.35 -48.55 -11.19
N ILE A 60 -4.16 -47.93 -11.20
CA ILE A 60 -2.91 -48.61 -11.52
C ILE A 60 -2.43 -49.48 -10.37
N ASP A 61 -2.51 -48.97 -9.14
CA ASP A 61 -1.92 -49.63 -7.97
C ASP A 61 -2.81 -50.72 -7.37
N LYS A 62 -4.13 -50.62 -7.60
CA LYS A 62 -5.13 -51.58 -7.10
C LYS A 62 -4.94 -51.88 -5.61
N ASP A 63 -4.77 -50.82 -4.84
CA ASP A 63 -4.48 -50.90 -3.41
C ASP A 63 -5.61 -51.62 -2.66
N GLU A 64 -5.23 -52.64 -1.87
CA GLU A 64 -6.17 -53.41 -1.03
C GLU A 64 -6.12 -52.98 0.45
N GLU A 65 -5.04 -52.31 0.87
CA GLU A 65 -4.88 -51.74 2.21
C GLU A 65 -5.10 -50.22 2.17
N SER A 66 -5.08 -49.55 3.33
CA SER A 66 -5.43 -48.13 3.45
C SER A 66 -4.59 -47.22 2.54
N VAL A 67 -5.23 -46.20 1.95
CA VAL A 67 -4.60 -45.17 1.13
C VAL A 67 -5.04 -43.79 1.61
N GLY A 68 -4.27 -42.74 1.33
CA GLY A 68 -4.59 -41.38 1.78
C GLY A 68 -6.06 -41.02 1.56
N GLY A 69 -6.80 -40.74 2.64
CA GLY A 69 -8.23 -40.43 2.63
C GLY A 69 -9.20 -41.62 2.74
N LEU A 70 -8.78 -42.86 2.52
CA LEU A 70 -9.62 -44.06 2.57
C LEU A 70 -8.94 -45.19 3.36
N GLU A 71 -9.52 -45.59 4.51
CA GLU A 71 -8.98 -46.69 5.33
C GLU A 71 -9.16 -48.06 4.64
N LYS A 72 -10.20 -48.22 3.83
CA LYS A 72 -10.49 -49.43 3.04
C LYS A 72 -10.96 -49.03 1.62
N PRO A 73 -10.04 -48.89 0.65
CA PRO A 73 -10.41 -48.51 -0.70
C PRO A 73 -11.19 -49.65 -1.41
N PRO A 74 -12.24 -49.34 -2.20
CA PRO A 74 -12.86 -50.32 -3.07
C PRO A 74 -11.94 -50.66 -4.25
N LEU A 75 -12.16 -51.81 -4.90
CA LEU A 75 -11.39 -52.18 -6.09
C LEU A 75 -11.74 -51.26 -7.27
N PRO A 76 -10.74 -50.82 -8.05
CA PRO A 76 -10.97 -49.90 -9.16
C PRO A 76 -11.67 -50.59 -10.34
N THR A 77 -12.58 -49.86 -10.98
CA THR A 77 -13.28 -50.26 -12.20
C THR A 77 -12.58 -49.67 -13.44
N SER A 78 -12.80 -50.24 -14.63
CA SER A 78 -12.33 -49.65 -15.89
C SER A 78 -12.93 -48.26 -16.15
N GLU A 79 -14.12 -47.98 -15.60
CA GLU A 79 -14.76 -46.67 -15.65
C GLU A 79 -13.90 -45.57 -15.02
N LEU A 80 -13.24 -45.85 -13.88
CA LEU A 80 -12.37 -44.91 -13.18
C LEU A 80 -11.26 -44.38 -14.09
N PHE A 81 -10.63 -45.24 -14.89
CA PHE A 81 -9.59 -44.84 -15.83
C PHE A 81 -10.11 -43.83 -16.86
N TYR A 82 -11.23 -44.12 -17.53
CA TYR A 82 -11.80 -43.21 -18.52
C TYR A 82 -12.25 -41.89 -17.91
N ILE A 83 -12.82 -41.91 -16.70
CA ILE A 83 -13.19 -40.69 -15.97
C ILE A 83 -11.95 -39.84 -15.68
N THR A 84 -10.83 -40.42 -15.26
CA THR A 84 -9.61 -39.65 -14.98
C THR A 84 -9.07 -38.96 -16.24
N ILE A 85 -9.14 -39.59 -17.41
CA ILE A 85 -8.76 -38.99 -18.69
C ILE A 85 -9.72 -37.86 -19.08
N LEU A 86 -11.04 -38.09 -18.95
CA LEU A 86 -12.04 -37.07 -19.24
C LEU A 86 -11.84 -35.82 -18.37
N MET A 87 -11.54 -36.01 -17.08
CA MET A 87 -11.26 -34.93 -16.14
C MET A 87 -9.99 -34.16 -16.52
N ASP A 88 -8.91 -34.84 -16.92
CA ASP A 88 -7.68 -34.18 -17.40
C ASP A 88 -7.95 -33.34 -18.67
N ILE A 89 -8.68 -33.90 -19.64
CA ILE A 89 -9.05 -33.18 -20.88
C ILE A 89 -9.90 -31.96 -20.55
N ALA A 90 -10.92 -32.12 -19.71
CA ALA A 90 -11.77 -31.02 -19.28
C ALA A 90 -10.96 -29.93 -18.55
N ALA A 91 -10.03 -30.32 -17.69
CA ALA A 91 -9.15 -29.40 -16.95
C ALA A 91 -8.28 -28.56 -17.89
N ILE A 92 -7.67 -29.19 -18.90
CA ILE A 92 -6.82 -28.50 -19.89
C ILE A 92 -7.65 -27.57 -20.78
N LEU A 93 -8.81 -28.02 -21.26
CA LEU A 93 -9.69 -27.20 -22.11
C LEU A 93 -10.22 -25.99 -21.34
N ILE A 94 -10.68 -26.17 -20.09
CA ILE A 94 -11.14 -25.07 -19.25
C ILE A 94 -10.00 -24.07 -19.01
N ALA A 95 -8.80 -24.58 -18.68
CA ALA A 95 -7.63 -23.75 -18.47
C ALA A 95 -7.26 -22.94 -19.72
N PHE A 96 -7.27 -23.55 -20.90
CA PHE A 96 -6.88 -22.91 -22.15
C PHE A 96 -7.87 -21.84 -22.60
N PHE A 97 -9.18 -22.11 -22.52
CA PHE A 97 -10.22 -21.22 -23.04
C PHE A 97 -10.70 -20.15 -22.04
N PHE A 98 -10.65 -20.42 -20.74
CA PHE A 98 -11.28 -19.55 -19.73
C PHE A 98 -10.31 -19.02 -18.66
N ILE A 99 -9.03 -19.41 -18.68
CA ILE A 99 -8.01 -18.95 -17.73
C ILE A 99 -6.88 -18.26 -18.50
N ASN A 100 -5.86 -18.99 -18.93
CA ASN A 100 -4.81 -18.53 -19.84
C ASN A 100 -3.96 -19.71 -20.35
N ALA A 101 -3.32 -19.54 -21.51
CA ALA A 101 -2.53 -20.58 -22.16
C ALA A 101 -1.30 -21.01 -21.34
N PHE A 102 -0.70 -20.11 -20.58
CA PHE A 102 0.48 -20.41 -19.76
C PHE A 102 0.13 -21.34 -18.59
N PHE A 103 -0.96 -21.06 -17.88
CA PHE A 103 -1.53 -21.93 -16.85
C PHE A 103 -1.90 -23.30 -17.42
N ALA A 104 -2.54 -23.35 -18.60
CA ALA A 104 -2.87 -24.61 -19.27
C ALA A 104 -1.60 -25.44 -19.59
N GLY A 105 -0.53 -24.79 -20.04
CA GLY A 105 0.77 -25.44 -20.25
C GLY A 105 1.37 -25.99 -18.96
N CYS A 106 1.30 -25.23 -17.86
CA CYS A 106 1.73 -25.71 -16.54
C CYS A 106 0.91 -26.92 -16.08
N LEU A 107 -0.41 -26.88 -16.27
CA LEU A 107 -1.32 -27.96 -15.93
C LEU A 107 -0.98 -29.25 -16.68
N LEU A 108 -0.69 -29.14 -17.99
CA LEU A 108 -0.30 -30.27 -18.82
C LEU A 108 1.01 -30.91 -18.32
N LEU A 109 2.01 -30.10 -17.95
CA LEU A 109 3.25 -30.59 -17.36
C LEU A 109 3.04 -31.28 -16.01
N TYR A 110 2.18 -30.71 -15.15
CA TYR A 110 1.82 -31.32 -13.86
C TYR A 110 1.12 -32.67 -14.07
N ILE A 111 0.14 -32.74 -14.97
CA ILE A 111 -0.58 -33.98 -15.30
C ILE A 111 0.40 -35.02 -15.85
N ALA A 112 1.27 -34.64 -16.79
CA ALA A 112 2.28 -35.54 -17.35
C ALA A 112 3.21 -36.11 -16.27
N ALA A 113 3.69 -35.28 -15.35
CA ALA A 113 4.51 -35.71 -14.22
C ALA A 113 3.75 -36.65 -13.27
N SER A 114 2.49 -36.33 -12.94
CA SER A 114 1.62 -37.20 -12.14
C SER A 114 1.40 -38.58 -12.80
N ARG A 115 1.15 -38.61 -14.12
CA ARG A 115 0.98 -39.86 -14.88
C ARG A 115 2.28 -40.66 -14.94
N ALA A 116 3.42 -40.00 -15.19
CA ALA A 116 4.75 -40.64 -15.18
C ALA A 116 5.11 -41.23 -13.80
N TYR A 117 4.59 -40.63 -12.73
CA TYR A 117 4.82 -41.10 -11.36
C TYR A 117 4.31 -42.53 -11.13
N SER A 118 3.12 -42.83 -11.65
CA SER A 118 2.43 -44.09 -11.38
C SER A 118 2.35 -45.03 -12.58
N SER A 119 2.54 -44.55 -13.81
CA SER A 119 2.39 -45.38 -15.01
C SER A 119 3.30 -46.61 -14.98
N PRO A 120 2.85 -47.78 -15.49
CA PRO A 120 3.68 -48.99 -15.53
C PRO A 120 4.98 -48.83 -16.33
N SER A 121 4.97 -47.98 -17.37
CA SER A 121 6.10 -47.80 -18.29
C SER A 121 7.24 -46.97 -17.69
N ILE A 122 6.94 -45.97 -16.84
CA ILE A 122 7.94 -45.07 -16.25
C ILE A 122 8.09 -45.35 -14.75
N ARG A 123 6.97 -45.35 -14.02
CA ARG A 123 6.85 -45.67 -12.59
C ARG A 123 7.90 -44.98 -11.71
N LEU A 124 8.00 -43.64 -11.78
CA LEU A 124 9.03 -42.87 -11.05
C LEU A 124 9.06 -43.16 -9.55
N LYS A 125 7.90 -43.47 -8.95
CA LYS A 125 7.79 -43.83 -7.53
C LYS A 125 8.61 -45.04 -7.10
N LYS A 126 9.04 -45.88 -8.05
CA LYS A 126 9.97 -47.00 -7.81
C LYS A 126 11.34 -46.52 -7.34
N TYR A 127 11.74 -45.30 -7.71
CA TYR A 127 13.02 -44.71 -7.37
C TYR A 127 12.89 -43.79 -6.15
N PRO A 128 13.36 -44.19 -4.95
CA PRO A 128 13.09 -43.44 -3.71
C PRO A 128 13.55 -41.99 -3.73
N ILE A 129 14.68 -41.66 -4.38
CA ILE A 129 15.18 -40.28 -4.48
C ILE A 129 14.54 -39.56 -5.68
N GLY A 130 14.56 -40.18 -6.86
CA GLY A 130 14.00 -39.58 -8.08
C GLY A 130 12.51 -39.25 -7.95
N GLY A 131 11.72 -40.22 -7.48
CA GLY A 131 10.29 -40.03 -7.23
C GLY A 131 10.02 -38.99 -6.15
N PHE A 132 10.80 -38.98 -5.07
CA PHE A 132 10.72 -37.95 -4.02
C PHE A 132 10.98 -36.54 -4.60
N LEU A 133 12.05 -36.34 -5.35
CA LEU A 133 12.38 -35.05 -5.96
C LEU A 133 11.31 -34.60 -6.96
N THR A 134 10.75 -35.53 -7.76
CA THR A 134 9.60 -35.23 -8.64
C THR A 134 8.43 -34.70 -7.84
N VAL A 135 8.06 -35.34 -6.73
CA VAL A 135 6.93 -34.89 -5.89
C VAL A 135 7.23 -33.56 -5.22
N VAL A 136 8.42 -33.37 -4.64
CA VAL A 136 8.84 -32.13 -4.00
C VAL A 136 8.78 -30.94 -4.95
N PHE A 137 9.23 -31.12 -6.20
CA PHE A 137 9.16 -30.07 -7.20
C PHE A 137 7.73 -29.84 -7.70
N PHE A 138 7.07 -30.88 -8.22
CA PHE A 138 5.77 -30.73 -8.89
C PHE A 138 4.63 -30.42 -7.93
N GLN A 139 4.65 -30.96 -6.71
CA GLN A 139 3.63 -30.65 -5.70
C GLN A 139 3.99 -29.44 -4.83
N GLY A 140 5.27 -29.03 -4.78
CA GLY A 140 5.75 -27.88 -4.00
C GLY A 140 5.88 -26.61 -4.85
N ALA A 141 7.11 -26.26 -5.23
CA ALA A 141 7.40 -25.05 -6.02
C ALA A 141 6.51 -24.90 -7.26
N PHE A 142 6.37 -25.97 -8.05
CA PHE A 142 5.62 -25.90 -9.30
C PHE A 142 4.12 -25.68 -9.07
N THR A 143 3.51 -26.31 -8.06
CA THR A 143 2.11 -26.05 -7.70
C THR A 143 1.91 -24.59 -7.30
N TYR A 144 2.81 -24.03 -6.49
CA TYR A 144 2.74 -22.63 -6.09
C TYR A 144 2.84 -21.71 -7.32
N TYR A 145 3.85 -21.96 -8.17
CA TYR A 145 4.06 -21.22 -9.42
C TYR A 145 2.86 -21.29 -10.37
N MET A 146 2.35 -22.50 -10.61
CA MET A 146 1.17 -22.75 -11.43
C MET A 146 -0.07 -22.06 -10.83
N SER A 147 -0.21 -22.06 -9.50
CA SER A 147 -1.33 -21.38 -8.84
C SER A 147 -1.26 -19.88 -9.07
N ILE A 148 -0.09 -19.24 -8.91
CA ILE A 148 0.10 -17.81 -9.24
C ILE A 148 -0.27 -17.54 -10.70
N ALA A 149 0.19 -18.37 -11.64
CA ALA A 149 -0.15 -18.22 -13.06
C ALA A 149 -1.66 -18.26 -13.35
N GLY A 150 -2.41 -19.08 -12.63
CA GLY A 150 -3.87 -19.15 -12.74
C GLY A 150 -4.60 -18.02 -12.00
N ILE A 151 -4.00 -17.47 -10.95
CA ILE A 151 -4.60 -16.42 -10.11
C ILE A 151 -4.38 -15.02 -10.70
N SER A 152 -3.16 -14.73 -11.13
CA SER A 152 -2.72 -13.41 -11.62
C SER A 152 -2.82 -13.27 -13.14
N GLY A 153 -3.00 -14.38 -13.87
CA GLY A 153 -3.05 -14.38 -15.33
C GLY A 153 -1.69 -14.23 -16.02
N GLN A 154 -0.60 -14.18 -15.25
CA GLN A 154 0.77 -14.00 -15.75
C GLN A 154 1.75 -14.90 -15.00
N ALA A 155 2.93 -15.13 -15.58
CA ALA A 155 4.01 -15.89 -14.95
C ALA A 155 4.56 -15.17 -13.71
N LEU A 156 4.94 -15.95 -12.67
CA LEU A 156 5.63 -15.40 -11.50
C LEU A 156 7.06 -14.98 -11.90
N GLU A 157 7.42 -13.74 -11.62
CA GLU A 157 8.79 -13.23 -11.81
C GLU A 157 9.76 -13.87 -10.80
N LEU A 158 10.95 -14.27 -11.25
CA LEU A 158 11.94 -14.95 -10.42
C LEU A 158 12.84 -13.98 -9.67
N THR A 159 12.24 -13.16 -8.80
CA THR A 159 12.96 -12.32 -7.85
C THR A 159 13.60 -13.17 -6.74
N GLN A 160 14.50 -12.57 -5.95
CA GLN A 160 15.11 -13.27 -4.81
C GLN A 160 14.05 -13.73 -3.80
N ALA A 161 13.08 -12.88 -3.47
CA ALA A 161 11.97 -13.23 -2.58
C ALA A 161 11.15 -14.39 -3.16
N ASN A 162 10.80 -14.34 -4.44
CA ASN A 162 10.02 -15.39 -5.09
C ASN A 162 10.77 -16.74 -5.15
N CYS A 163 12.10 -16.72 -5.27
CA CYS A 163 12.91 -17.93 -5.11
C CYS A 163 12.80 -18.53 -3.70
N PHE A 164 12.77 -17.71 -2.65
CA PHE A 164 12.61 -18.19 -1.28
C PHE A 164 11.25 -18.87 -1.04
N VAL A 165 10.14 -18.29 -1.53
CA VAL A 165 8.82 -18.91 -1.34
C VAL A 165 8.69 -20.24 -2.09
N LEU A 166 9.24 -20.34 -3.30
CA LEU A 166 9.26 -21.60 -4.08
C LEU A 166 10.04 -22.70 -3.35
N LEU A 167 11.20 -22.37 -2.76
CA LEU A 167 11.97 -23.29 -1.93
C LEU A 167 11.20 -23.68 -0.67
N GLY A 168 10.58 -22.72 0.03
CA GLY A 168 9.74 -22.97 1.20
C GLY A 168 8.61 -23.97 0.90
N CYS A 169 7.84 -23.75 -0.17
CA CYS A 169 6.79 -24.66 -0.62
C CYS A 169 7.32 -26.07 -0.95
N SER A 170 8.51 -26.16 -1.55
CA SER A 170 9.17 -27.43 -1.84
C SER A 170 9.54 -28.17 -0.55
N PHE A 171 10.16 -27.49 0.41
CA PHE A 171 10.53 -28.10 1.70
C PHE A 171 9.31 -28.48 2.54
N GLN A 172 8.20 -27.74 2.43
CA GLN A 172 6.93 -28.12 3.04
C GLN A 172 6.45 -29.49 2.55
N ILE A 173 6.45 -29.70 1.23
CA ILE A 173 6.10 -30.99 0.62
C ILE A 173 7.16 -32.05 0.94
N ALA A 174 8.45 -31.70 0.95
CA ALA A 174 9.54 -32.60 1.32
C ALA A 174 9.38 -33.18 2.73
N GLY A 175 8.86 -32.40 3.68
CA GLY A 175 8.53 -32.87 5.02
C GLY A 175 7.28 -33.74 5.06
N ALA A 176 6.20 -33.29 4.41
CA ALA A 176 4.91 -33.96 4.47
C ALA A 176 4.89 -35.30 3.70
N TYR A 177 5.55 -35.37 2.54
CA TYR A 177 5.42 -36.50 1.63
C TYR A 177 5.87 -37.85 2.25
N PRO A 178 7.09 -38.00 2.79
CA PRO A 178 7.52 -39.26 3.41
C PRO A 178 6.65 -39.67 4.61
N LEU A 179 6.08 -38.69 5.32
CA LEU A 179 5.21 -38.93 6.47
C LEU A 179 3.86 -39.53 6.04
N THR A 180 3.35 -39.18 4.85
CA THR A 180 2.11 -39.77 4.33
C THR A 180 2.26 -41.24 3.90
N GLN A 181 3.49 -41.74 3.77
CA GLN A 181 3.81 -43.12 3.38
C GLN A 181 4.14 -44.01 4.60
N ILE A 182 4.21 -43.44 5.80
CA ILE A 182 4.81 -44.11 6.95
C ILE A 182 4.08 -45.39 7.39
N TYR A 183 2.77 -45.47 7.11
CA TYR A 183 1.95 -46.64 7.43
C TYR A 183 1.87 -47.67 6.29
N GLN A 184 2.43 -47.37 5.11
CA GLN A 184 2.30 -48.18 3.88
C GLN A 184 3.53 -49.04 3.57
N HIS A 185 4.53 -49.07 4.47
CA HIS A 185 5.82 -49.73 4.25
C HIS A 185 5.72 -51.17 3.75
N GLN A 186 4.81 -51.98 4.31
CA GLN A 186 4.66 -53.38 3.91
C GLN A 186 3.93 -53.55 2.57
N GLN A 187 2.87 -52.76 2.32
CA GLN A 187 2.12 -52.76 1.06
C GLN A 187 2.99 -52.31 -0.11
N ASP A 188 3.74 -51.22 0.05
CA ASP A 188 4.62 -50.69 -0.99
C ASP A 188 5.68 -51.73 -1.37
N LEU A 189 6.23 -52.44 -0.39
CA LEU A 189 7.21 -53.50 -0.62
C LEU A 189 6.60 -54.68 -1.39
N LYS A 190 5.36 -55.10 -1.07
CA LYS A 190 4.63 -56.12 -1.86
C LYS A 190 4.48 -55.69 -3.32
N ASN A 191 4.30 -54.39 -3.56
CA ASN A 191 4.17 -53.78 -4.89
C ASN A 191 5.52 -53.49 -5.58
N ARG A 192 6.65 -53.96 -5.01
CA ARG A 192 8.03 -53.74 -5.48
C ARG A 192 8.42 -52.25 -5.54
N VAL A 193 7.85 -51.44 -4.65
CA VAL A 193 8.15 -50.01 -4.50
C VAL A 193 8.93 -49.82 -3.20
N ILE A 194 10.11 -49.22 -3.30
CA ILE A 194 10.92 -48.84 -2.12
C ILE A 194 10.80 -47.33 -1.97
N THR A 195 9.99 -46.89 -1.01
CA THR A 195 9.79 -45.46 -0.74
C THR A 195 10.94 -44.87 0.06
N LEU A 196 11.07 -43.54 0.06
CA LEU A 196 12.04 -42.85 0.92
C LEU A 196 11.75 -43.12 2.40
N SER A 197 10.47 -43.11 2.78
CA SER A 197 9.99 -43.44 4.13
C SER A 197 10.45 -44.84 4.57
N TYR A 198 10.34 -45.83 3.69
CA TYR A 198 10.83 -47.19 3.96
C TYR A 198 12.35 -47.22 4.18
N LYS A 199 13.13 -46.54 3.33
CA LYS A 199 14.60 -46.50 3.46
C LYS A 199 15.07 -45.83 4.75
N LEU A 200 14.38 -44.78 5.18
CA LEU A 200 14.69 -44.06 6.42
C LEU A 200 14.20 -44.82 7.66
N GLY A 201 13.25 -45.74 7.50
CA GLY A 201 12.53 -46.37 8.60
C GLY A 201 11.62 -45.38 9.34
N TYR A 202 10.89 -45.85 10.35
CA TYR A 202 9.94 -45.04 11.10
C TYR A 202 10.59 -43.81 11.75
N THR A 203 11.63 -44.01 12.56
CA THR A 203 12.30 -42.92 13.28
C THR A 203 13.04 -41.98 12.34
N GLY A 204 13.71 -42.51 11.31
CA GLY A 204 14.42 -41.68 10.33
C GLY A 204 13.46 -40.83 9.49
N THR A 205 12.25 -41.34 9.19
CA THR A 205 11.21 -40.57 8.50
C THR A 205 10.81 -39.34 9.29
N PHE A 206 10.52 -39.47 10.59
CA PHE A 206 10.20 -38.32 11.44
C PHE A 206 11.37 -37.34 11.56
N ALA A 207 12.61 -37.84 11.75
CA ALA A 207 13.78 -36.98 11.83
C ALA A 207 13.99 -36.18 10.53
N PHE A 208 13.88 -36.85 9.38
CA PHE A 208 13.96 -36.21 8.07
C PHE A 208 12.86 -35.16 7.89
N THR A 209 11.60 -35.50 8.21
CA THR A 209 10.48 -34.57 8.14
C THR A 209 10.71 -33.33 9.02
N ALA A 210 11.25 -33.49 10.23
CA ALA A 210 11.58 -32.36 11.12
C ALA A 210 12.62 -31.42 10.48
N VAL A 211 13.69 -31.97 9.88
CA VAL A 211 14.70 -31.17 9.18
C VAL A 211 14.10 -30.41 7.99
N MET A 212 13.27 -31.07 7.18
CA MET A 212 12.61 -30.43 6.05
C MET A 212 11.66 -29.30 6.50
N PHE A 213 10.91 -29.48 7.59
CA PHE A 213 10.06 -28.41 8.12
C PHE A 213 10.86 -27.26 8.75
N LEU A 214 12.04 -27.50 9.31
CA LEU A 214 12.95 -26.43 9.74
C LEU A 214 13.45 -25.61 8.55
N LEU A 215 13.85 -26.27 7.46
CA LEU A 215 14.24 -25.59 6.22
C LEU A 215 13.07 -24.81 5.60
N CYS A 216 11.86 -25.38 5.59
CA CYS A 216 10.65 -24.68 5.17
C CYS A 216 10.45 -23.38 5.95
N ASN A 217 10.57 -23.42 7.28
CA ASN A 217 10.42 -22.24 8.13
C ASN A 217 11.53 -21.20 7.88
N LEU A 218 12.77 -21.64 7.66
CA LEU A 218 13.87 -20.74 7.31
C LEU A 218 13.56 -19.98 6.01
N PHE A 219 13.11 -20.67 4.96
CA PHE A 219 12.79 -20.01 3.69
C PHE A 219 11.53 -19.13 3.76
N TYR A 220 10.53 -19.50 4.56
CA TYR A 220 9.40 -18.60 4.84
C TYR A 220 9.84 -17.35 5.61
N TYR A 221 10.74 -17.48 6.58
CA TYR A 221 11.32 -16.33 7.27
C TYR A 221 12.06 -15.40 6.28
N LEU A 222 12.95 -15.95 5.45
CA LEU A 222 13.68 -15.19 4.45
C LEU A 222 12.74 -14.48 3.45
N TYR A 223 11.68 -15.16 3.01
CA TYR A 223 10.66 -14.59 2.13
C TYR A 223 9.94 -13.39 2.77
N PHE A 224 9.37 -13.56 3.98
CA PHE A 224 8.63 -12.47 4.62
C PHE A 224 9.52 -11.32 5.09
N THR A 225 10.77 -11.59 5.47
CA THR A 225 11.73 -10.54 5.79
C THR A 225 12.16 -9.75 4.56
N ALA A 226 12.35 -10.41 3.41
CA ALA A 226 12.68 -9.74 2.15
C ALA A 226 11.56 -8.79 1.67
N LEU A 227 10.31 -9.05 2.06
CA LEU A 227 9.17 -8.19 1.77
C LEU A 227 8.89 -7.14 2.85
N GLU A 228 9.74 -7.00 3.87
CA GLU A 228 9.51 -6.18 5.07
C GLU A 228 8.23 -6.53 5.87
N LEU A 229 7.75 -7.77 5.72
CA LEU A 229 6.54 -8.29 6.36
C LEU A 229 6.89 -9.28 7.49
N GLY A 230 8.00 -9.06 8.20
CA GLY A 230 8.50 -9.99 9.22
C GLY A 230 7.48 -10.34 10.32
N MET A 231 6.58 -9.43 10.67
CA MET A 231 5.49 -9.69 11.62
C MET A 231 4.51 -10.77 11.15
N ILE A 232 4.28 -10.86 9.83
CA ILE A 232 3.40 -11.89 9.24
C ILE A 232 3.97 -13.29 9.48
N PHE A 233 5.29 -13.45 9.38
CA PHE A 233 5.93 -14.75 9.67
C PHE A 233 5.63 -15.23 11.09
N PHE A 234 5.76 -14.36 12.10
CA PHE A 234 5.46 -14.72 13.49
C PHE A 234 3.97 -15.04 13.70
N MET A 235 3.08 -14.35 13.00
CA MET A 235 1.66 -14.68 13.01
C MET A 235 1.39 -16.08 12.45
N ILE A 236 2.06 -16.47 11.35
CA ILE A 236 1.96 -17.82 10.77
C ILE A 236 2.38 -18.89 11.80
N GLN A 237 3.43 -18.62 12.58
CA GLN A 237 3.90 -19.57 13.61
C GLN A 237 2.83 -19.88 14.67
N VAL A 238 1.98 -18.92 15.01
CA VAL A 238 0.85 -19.14 15.94
C VAL A 238 -0.11 -20.19 15.38
N PHE A 239 -0.43 -20.13 14.09
CA PHE A 239 -1.27 -21.12 13.43
C PHE A 239 -0.59 -22.48 13.29
N PHE A 240 0.74 -22.52 13.16
CA PHE A 240 1.50 -23.76 12.97
C PHE A 240 1.82 -24.48 14.28
N ALA A 241 1.72 -23.81 15.44
CA ALA A 241 1.99 -24.41 16.74
C ALA A 241 1.24 -25.74 17.01
N PRO A 242 -0.07 -25.88 16.72
CA PRO A 242 -0.77 -27.16 16.88
C PRO A 242 -0.21 -28.29 16.01
N ILE A 243 0.29 -27.96 14.81
CA ILE A 243 0.91 -28.91 13.88
C ILE A 243 2.19 -29.47 14.53
N VAL A 244 3.05 -28.58 15.04
CA VAL A 244 4.32 -28.95 15.67
C VAL A 244 4.08 -29.79 16.95
N ILE A 245 3.11 -29.39 17.78
CA ILE A 245 2.76 -30.10 19.02
C ILE A 245 2.28 -31.52 18.71
N TYR A 246 1.37 -31.69 17.74
CA TYR A 246 0.88 -33.01 17.36
C TYR A 246 1.99 -33.86 16.74
N PHE A 247 2.80 -33.29 15.83
CA PHE A 247 3.92 -33.97 15.21
C PHE A 247 4.92 -34.51 16.25
N ALA A 248 5.33 -33.68 17.21
CA ALA A 248 6.26 -34.08 18.26
C ALA A 248 5.67 -35.19 19.16
N THR A 249 4.39 -35.07 19.52
CA THR A 249 3.67 -36.07 20.32
C THR A 249 3.55 -37.40 19.57
N TRP A 250 3.22 -37.36 18.28
CA TRP A 250 3.12 -38.54 17.44
C TRP A 250 4.48 -39.20 17.24
N PHE A 251 5.54 -38.41 17.00
CA PHE A 251 6.89 -38.94 16.91
C PHE A 251 7.32 -39.68 18.18
N TYR A 252 7.04 -39.09 19.35
CA TYR A 252 7.30 -39.73 20.64
C TYR A 252 6.56 -41.07 20.79
N LYS A 253 5.30 -41.14 20.37
CA LYS A 253 4.50 -42.37 20.37
C LYS A 253 5.11 -43.44 19.44
N VAL A 254 5.45 -43.07 18.20
CA VAL A 254 6.05 -44.01 17.23
C VAL A 254 7.42 -44.52 17.67
N LYS A 255 8.19 -43.71 18.40
CA LYS A 255 9.47 -44.14 18.98
C LYS A 255 9.29 -45.20 20.08
N LYS A 256 8.17 -45.18 20.81
CA LYS A 256 7.82 -46.17 21.83
C LYS A 256 7.18 -47.42 21.23
N ASP A 257 6.29 -47.23 20.27
CA ASP A 257 5.54 -48.29 19.61
C ASP A 257 5.36 -47.95 18.13
N HIS A 258 5.99 -48.74 17.25
CA HIS A 258 5.87 -48.55 15.80
C HIS A 258 4.46 -48.79 15.26
N SER A 259 3.57 -49.47 16.00
CA SER A 259 2.16 -49.63 15.62
C SER A 259 1.40 -48.29 15.55
N GLU A 260 1.91 -47.25 16.22
CA GLU A 260 1.36 -45.89 16.18
C GLU A 260 1.64 -45.18 14.84
N ALA A 261 2.53 -45.71 14.00
CA ALA A 261 2.75 -45.25 12.63
C ALA A 261 1.67 -45.83 11.70
N ASN A 262 0.41 -45.50 12.01
CA ASN A 262 -0.77 -46.04 11.35
C ASN A 262 -1.54 -44.97 10.55
N PHE A 263 -2.47 -45.44 9.73
CA PHE A 263 -3.35 -44.60 8.91
C PHE A 263 -4.06 -43.51 9.72
N ARG A 264 -4.61 -43.85 10.90
CA ARG A 264 -5.43 -42.92 11.70
C ARG A 264 -4.62 -41.74 12.21
N ASN A 265 -3.42 -41.96 12.76
CA ASN A 265 -2.56 -40.87 13.22
C ASN A 265 -2.03 -40.04 12.04
N THR A 266 -1.74 -40.68 10.90
CA THR A 266 -1.34 -39.98 9.67
C THR A 266 -2.46 -39.06 9.17
N MET A 267 -3.70 -39.54 9.14
CA MET A 267 -4.86 -38.73 8.75
C MET A 267 -5.16 -37.61 9.75
N ARG A 268 -4.99 -37.85 11.05
CA ARG A 268 -5.10 -36.79 12.07
C ARG A 268 -4.06 -35.69 11.86
N MET A 269 -2.81 -36.05 11.57
CA MET A 269 -1.77 -35.08 11.21
C MET A 269 -2.20 -34.23 10.00
N ASN A 270 -2.70 -34.87 8.94
CA ASN A 270 -3.16 -34.18 7.74
C ASN A 270 -4.32 -33.22 8.02
N TRP A 271 -5.29 -33.63 8.85
CA TRP A 271 -6.41 -32.77 9.24
C TRP A 271 -5.97 -31.56 10.06
N ILE A 272 -5.14 -31.77 11.09
CA ILE A 272 -4.61 -30.67 11.91
C ILE A 272 -3.83 -29.70 11.03
N ALA A 273 -2.94 -30.22 10.19
CA ALA A 273 -2.13 -29.40 9.30
C ALA A 273 -2.99 -28.61 8.30
N ALA A 274 -3.94 -29.25 7.62
CA ALA A 274 -4.80 -28.58 6.66
C ALA A 274 -5.71 -27.53 7.30
N ILE A 275 -6.33 -27.81 8.45
CA ILE A 275 -7.17 -26.82 9.15
C ILE A 275 -6.33 -25.60 9.56
N CYS A 276 -5.17 -25.82 10.18
CA CYS A 276 -4.26 -24.76 10.61
C CYS A 276 -3.77 -23.91 9.44
N MET A 277 -3.25 -24.55 8.38
CA MET A 277 -2.69 -23.84 7.23
C MET A 277 -3.76 -23.14 6.38
N ASN A 278 -4.90 -23.79 6.12
CA ASN A 278 -6.00 -23.16 5.38
C ASN A 278 -6.53 -21.94 6.15
N SER A 279 -6.73 -22.05 7.46
CA SER A 279 -7.17 -20.92 8.30
C SER A 279 -6.14 -19.79 8.29
N CYS A 280 -4.86 -20.12 8.43
CA CYS A 280 -3.77 -19.15 8.37
C CYS A 280 -3.76 -18.38 7.04
N PHE A 281 -3.80 -19.10 5.93
CA PHE A 281 -3.73 -18.47 4.61
C PHE A 281 -5.01 -17.71 4.26
N ILE A 282 -6.20 -18.14 4.72
CA ILE A 282 -7.43 -17.32 4.61
C ILE A 282 -7.26 -15.99 5.36
N VAL A 283 -6.70 -16.02 6.57
CA VAL A 283 -6.40 -14.78 7.31
C VAL A 283 -5.40 -13.89 6.57
N LEU A 284 -4.36 -14.47 5.96
CA LEU A 284 -3.43 -13.72 5.10
C LEU A 284 -4.13 -13.10 3.89
N ILE A 285 -5.07 -13.81 3.25
CA ILE A 285 -5.86 -13.26 2.14
C ILE A 285 -6.62 -12.01 2.61
N ILE A 286 -7.23 -12.05 3.80
CA ILE A 286 -7.98 -10.91 4.34
C ILE A 286 -7.03 -9.74 4.63
N ILE A 287 -5.89 -9.99 5.27
CA ILE A 287 -4.92 -8.95 5.64
C ILE A 287 -4.25 -8.32 4.41
N ASN A 288 -3.82 -9.14 3.45
CA ASN A 288 -3.14 -8.68 2.24
C ASN A 288 -4.10 -7.99 1.25
N ARG A 289 -5.41 -8.12 1.45
CA ARG A 289 -6.43 -7.41 0.69
C ARG A 289 -6.95 -6.18 1.41
N ILE A 290 -6.31 -5.73 2.50
CA ILE A 290 -6.54 -4.39 3.03
C ILE A 290 -6.07 -3.40 1.94
N PRO A 291 -6.99 -2.65 1.33
CA PRO A 291 -6.64 -1.74 0.25
C PRO A 291 -5.58 -0.74 0.70
N LEU A 292 -4.64 -0.47 -0.20
CA LEU A 292 -3.59 0.51 -0.01
C LEU A 292 -3.98 1.78 -0.74
N SER A 293 -3.28 2.87 -0.42
CA SER A 293 -3.42 4.12 -1.13
C SER A 293 -2.04 4.59 -1.55
N TYR A 294 -1.95 5.16 -2.73
CA TYR A 294 -0.72 5.68 -3.30
C TYR A 294 -0.95 7.13 -3.68
N LEU A 295 -0.04 8.01 -3.28
CA LEU A 295 0.07 9.33 -3.88
C LEU A 295 0.82 9.14 -5.20
N SER A 296 0.05 9.18 -6.29
CA SER A 296 0.50 8.77 -7.62
C SER A 296 1.07 9.94 -8.41
N ALA A 297 0.49 11.14 -8.28
CA ALA A 297 1.02 12.33 -8.92
C ALA A 297 0.88 13.54 -7.98
N ILE A 298 1.80 14.50 -8.11
CA ILE A 298 1.77 15.76 -7.37
C ILE A 298 2.33 16.88 -8.24
N GLU A 299 1.51 17.87 -8.49
CA GLU A 299 1.85 18.99 -9.36
C GLU A 299 1.51 20.33 -8.74
N THR A 300 2.31 21.33 -9.08
CA THR A 300 2.35 22.63 -8.41
C THR A 300 2.20 23.77 -9.39
N ALA A 301 1.49 24.83 -8.99
CA ALA A 301 1.36 26.05 -9.76
C ALA A 301 1.38 27.29 -8.85
N VAL A 302 1.88 28.38 -9.40
CA VAL A 302 1.89 29.71 -8.78
C VAL A 302 1.30 30.74 -9.77
N PRO A 303 0.78 31.88 -9.28
CA PRO A 303 0.37 32.98 -10.15
C PRO A 303 1.52 33.59 -10.96
N ASP A 304 1.16 34.46 -11.92
CA ASP A 304 2.13 35.02 -12.87
C ASP A 304 2.96 36.17 -12.27
N HIS A 305 2.47 36.86 -11.23
CA HIS A 305 3.23 37.94 -10.60
C HIS A 305 4.16 37.39 -9.53
N ARG A 306 5.47 37.49 -9.80
CA ARG A 306 6.54 37.14 -8.87
C ARG A 306 7.14 38.41 -8.28
N TYR A 307 7.16 38.50 -6.97
CA TYR A 307 7.70 39.64 -6.24
C TYR A 307 8.87 39.23 -5.36
N SER A 308 9.91 40.08 -5.33
CA SER A 308 10.97 39.95 -4.35
C SER A 308 10.46 40.32 -2.97
N GLN A 309 11.06 39.74 -1.93
CA GLN A 309 10.75 40.10 -0.56
C GLN A 309 11.05 41.59 -0.29
N GLU A 310 12.06 42.17 -0.96
CA GLU A 310 12.37 43.60 -0.89
C GLU A 310 11.24 44.47 -1.47
N THR A 311 10.66 44.08 -2.61
CA THR A 311 9.53 44.78 -3.23
C THR A 311 8.33 44.80 -2.29
N LEU A 312 7.97 43.65 -1.72
CA LEU A 312 6.84 43.52 -0.79
C LEU A 312 7.08 44.27 0.51
N THR A 313 8.33 44.27 1.00
CA THR A 313 8.75 45.05 2.17
C THR A 313 8.64 46.56 1.89
N SER A 314 9.02 46.99 0.69
CA SER A 314 8.96 48.40 0.29
C SER A 314 7.50 48.87 0.16
N PHE A 315 6.64 48.05 -0.45
CA PHE A 315 5.20 48.31 -0.51
C PHE A 315 4.58 48.50 0.89
N TYR A 316 4.83 47.55 1.80
CA TYR A 316 4.28 47.62 3.15
C TYR A 316 4.90 48.73 4.00
N SER A 317 6.20 48.98 3.85
CA SER A 317 6.86 50.11 4.50
C SER A 317 6.35 51.45 3.97
N GLY A 318 5.92 51.51 2.71
CA GLY A 318 5.38 52.70 2.06
C GLY A 318 3.96 53.06 2.51
N SER A 319 3.25 52.16 3.17
CA SER A 319 1.87 52.40 3.63
C SER A 319 1.76 53.20 4.94
N THR A 320 2.89 53.63 5.51
CA THR A 320 2.97 54.45 6.73
C THR A 320 4.15 55.42 6.67
N ASP A 321 3.97 56.59 7.26
CA ASP A 321 5.05 57.57 7.46
C ASP A 321 5.78 57.39 8.81
N ASP A 322 5.31 56.48 9.68
CA ASP A 322 5.98 56.21 10.96
C ASP A 322 7.28 55.43 10.76
N LEU A 323 8.41 56.13 10.93
CA LEU A 323 9.76 55.57 10.83
C LEU A 323 10.00 54.38 11.76
N THR A 324 9.34 54.33 12.93
CA THR A 324 9.49 53.21 13.86
C THR A 324 8.88 51.95 13.27
N THR A 325 7.67 52.05 12.74
CA THR A 325 6.99 50.95 12.05
C THR A 325 7.74 50.52 10.80
N GLN A 326 8.22 51.46 9.97
CA GLN A 326 9.04 51.13 8.80
C GLN A 326 10.28 50.31 9.16
N ARG A 327 10.97 50.67 10.25
CA ARG A 327 12.12 49.90 10.77
C ARG A 327 11.70 48.50 11.20
N LYS A 328 10.57 48.35 11.92
CA LYS A 328 10.05 47.03 12.33
C LYS A 328 9.76 46.14 11.13
N ILE A 329 9.09 46.66 10.10
CA ILE A 329 8.78 45.94 8.85
C ILE A 329 10.07 45.38 8.23
N ARG A 330 11.10 46.23 8.06
CA ARG A 330 12.40 45.80 7.49
C ARG A 330 13.11 44.74 8.33
N ILE A 331 13.06 44.86 9.66
CA ILE A 331 13.65 43.87 10.58
C ILE A 331 12.96 42.52 10.46
N VAL A 332 11.62 42.49 10.45
CA VAL A 332 10.85 41.25 10.31
C VAL A 332 11.11 40.63 8.94
N ALA A 333 11.07 41.43 7.87
CA ALA A 333 11.34 40.98 6.50
C ALA A 333 12.69 40.27 6.38
N GLY A 334 13.75 40.88 6.93
CA GLY A 334 15.10 40.31 6.92
C GLY A 334 15.27 39.00 7.69
N LYS A 335 14.29 38.61 8.51
CA LYS A 335 14.30 37.36 9.30
C LYS A 335 13.39 36.26 8.75
N THR A 336 12.59 36.55 7.71
CA THR A 336 11.63 35.60 7.15
C THR A 336 12.29 34.40 6.48
N GLY A 337 13.49 34.58 5.92
CA GLY A 337 14.14 33.55 5.09
C GLY A 337 13.52 33.39 3.70
N ILE A 338 12.69 34.35 3.27
CA ILE A 338 11.99 34.37 1.99
C ILE A 338 12.72 35.31 1.03
N GLU A 339 12.99 34.85 -0.19
CA GLU A 339 13.52 35.68 -1.28
C GLU A 339 12.42 36.14 -2.22
N THR A 340 11.51 35.24 -2.60
CA THR A 340 10.39 35.57 -3.50
C THR A 340 9.06 35.01 -3.04
N ARG A 341 7.98 35.68 -3.44
CA ARG A 341 6.59 35.23 -3.30
C ARG A 341 5.82 35.49 -4.58
N TYR A 342 4.73 34.77 -4.76
CA TYR A 342 3.84 34.93 -5.90
C TYR A 342 2.48 35.46 -5.45
N SER A 343 1.84 36.24 -6.31
CA SER A 343 0.53 36.85 -6.03
C SER A 343 -0.33 36.94 -7.28
N VAL A 344 -1.65 36.86 -7.10
CA VAL A 344 -2.62 37.27 -8.13
C VAL A 344 -2.79 38.78 -8.23
N ILE A 345 -2.32 39.55 -7.23
CA ILE A 345 -2.38 41.01 -7.20
C ILE A 345 -1.18 41.58 -7.96
N SER A 346 -1.46 42.49 -8.90
CA SER A 346 -0.46 43.15 -9.73
C SER A 346 0.13 44.44 -9.13
N ASP A 347 -0.35 44.86 -7.95
CA ASP A 347 -0.14 46.22 -7.44
C ASP A 347 1.18 46.41 -6.68
N PHE A 348 1.83 45.34 -6.21
CA PHE A 348 2.92 45.45 -5.22
C PHE A 348 4.20 46.16 -5.72
N ASP A 349 4.40 46.25 -7.03
CA ASP A 349 5.52 46.96 -7.68
C ASP A 349 5.09 48.23 -8.42
N LYS A 350 3.85 48.70 -8.20
CA LYS A 350 3.26 49.82 -8.93
C LYS A 350 3.21 51.09 -8.09
N GLU A 351 3.05 52.21 -8.77
CA GLU A 351 2.70 53.47 -8.13
C GLU A 351 1.20 53.51 -7.78
N PRO A 352 0.78 54.22 -6.72
CA PRO A 352 -0.61 54.22 -6.27
C PRO A 352 -1.64 54.57 -7.35
N ALA A 353 -1.30 55.43 -8.31
CA ALA A 353 -2.19 55.81 -9.41
C ALA A 353 -2.60 54.61 -10.30
N GLU A 354 -1.77 53.57 -10.34
CA GLU A 354 -1.93 52.36 -11.15
C GLU A 354 -2.55 51.18 -10.38
N PHE A 355 -2.76 51.30 -9.07
CA PHE A 355 -3.36 50.23 -8.27
C PHE A 355 -4.75 49.86 -8.80
N LYS A 356 -4.99 48.55 -8.90
CA LYS A 356 -6.25 47.96 -9.35
C LYS A 356 -7.06 47.35 -8.21
N PHE A 357 -6.37 46.81 -7.23
CA PHE A 357 -6.97 46.14 -6.09
C PHE A 357 -6.96 47.02 -4.84
N PHE A 358 -5.80 47.61 -4.51
CA PHE A 358 -5.70 48.55 -3.39
C PHE A 358 -6.22 49.94 -3.76
N ASN A 359 -6.58 50.76 -2.76
CA ASN A 359 -6.95 52.14 -3.04
C ASN A 359 -5.75 52.92 -3.61
N LYS A 360 -6.01 53.86 -4.52
CA LYS A 360 -5.01 54.66 -5.25
C LYS A 360 -4.34 55.74 -4.40
N THR A 361 -4.10 55.43 -3.14
CA THR A 361 -3.44 56.27 -2.16
C THR A 361 -2.26 55.51 -1.58
N ARG A 362 -1.22 56.24 -1.16
CA ARG A 362 -0.02 55.62 -0.58
C ARG A 362 -0.34 54.91 0.74
N ASP A 363 -1.31 55.44 1.48
CA ASP A 363 -1.74 54.91 2.77
C ASP A 363 -2.73 53.74 2.66
N LEU A 364 -3.10 53.30 1.44
CA LEU A 364 -3.96 52.14 1.13
C LEU A 364 -5.38 52.17 1.73
N LEU A 365 -5.86 53.33 2.23
CA LEU A 365 -7.18 53.45 2.86
C LEU A 365 -8.22 54.10 1.95
N PRO A 366 -9.48 53.60 1.90
CA PRO A 366 -9.96 52.42 2.62
C PRO A 366 -9.39 51.12 2.04
N GLU A 367 -9.20 50.13 2.91
CA GLU A 367 -8.71 48.80 2.48
C GLU A 367 -9.78 48.07 1.66
N PRO A 368 -9.38 47.15 0.77
CA PRO A 368 -10.34 46.30 0.05
C PRO A 368 -11.20 45.51 1.04
N GLY A 369 -12.51 45.57 0.84
CA GLY A 369 -13.47 44.84 1.68
C GLY A 369 -13.51 43.34 1.37
N LEU A 370 -14.16 42.57 2.25
CA LEU A 370 -14.32 41.12 2.09
C LEU A 370 -14.91 40.75 0.71
N SER A 371 -15.92 41.49 0.24
CA SER A 371 -16.57 41.22 -1.05
C SER A 371 -15.61 41.32 -2.24
N GLN A 372 -14.73 42.33 -2.25
CA GLN A 372 -13.73 42.50 -3.32
C GLN A 372 -12.69 41.38 -3.28
N ARG A 373 -12.28 40.95 -2.07
CA ARG A 373 -11.37 39.82 -1.86
C ARG A 373 -11.97 38.51 -2.38
N MET A 374 -13.23 38.22 -2.07
CA MET A 374 -13.91 37.01 -2.54
C MET A 374 -14.16 37.02 -4.06
N GLN A 375 -14.45 38.19 -4.65
CA GLN A 375 -14.53 38.32 -6.12
C GLN A 375 -13.20 37.98 -6.78
N LEU A 376 -12.08 38.50 -6.24
CA LEU A 376 -10.76 38.18 -6.76
C LEU A 376 -10.42 36.69 -6.57
N TYR A 377 -10.80 36.11 -5.43
CA TYR A 377 -10.65 34.66 -5.21
C TYR A 377 -11.42 33.85 -6.26
N GLN A 378 -12.70 34.13 -6.45
CA GLN A 378 -13.54 33.44 -7.44
C GLN A 378 -12.98 33.56 -8.86
N GLN A 379 -12.43 34.72 -9.22
CA GLN A 379 -11.85 34.96 -10.54
C GLN A 379 -10.57 34.15 -10.82
N HIS A 380 -9.75 33.92 -9.80
CA HIS A 380 -8.39 33.40 -9.96
C HIS A 380 -8.18 31.97 -9.46
N ALA A 381 -8.92 31.51 -8.46
CA ALA A 381 -8.71 30.20 -7.84
C ALA A 381 -8.83 29.05 -8.85
N THR A 382 -9.92 28.99 -9.61
CA THR A 382 -10.14 27.93 -10.62
C THR A 382 -9.03 27.88 -11.67
N LYS A 383 -8.59 29.05 -12.16
CA LYS A 383 -7.52 29.16 -13.15
C LYS A 383 -6.18 28.67 -12.60
N LEU A 384 -5.88 29.02 -11.35
CA LEU A 384 -4.63 28.60 -10.70
C LEU A 384 -4.64 27.09 -10.39
N SER A 385 -5.77 26.56 -9.92
CA SER A 385 -5.99 25.12 -9.76
C SER A 385 -5.77 24.37 -11.08
N ARG A 386 -6.39 24.85 -12.17
CA ARG A 386 -6.23 24.26 -13.50
C ARG A 386 -4.76 24.24 -13.96
N LYS A 387 -4.00 25.33 -13.74
CA LYS A 387 -2.55 25.36 -14.02
C LYS A 387 -1.76 24.25 -13.31
N ALA A 388 -2.18 23.80 -12.13
CA ALA A 388 -1.55 22.67 -11.44
C ALA A 388 -2.03 21.33 -12.00
N ILE A 389 -3.32 21.19 -12.29
CA ILE A 389 -3.93 19.97 -12.84
C ILE A 389 -3.38 19.65 -14.23
N ASP A 390 -3.25 20.64 -15.10
CA ASP A 390 -2.76 20.48 -16.48
C ASP A 390 -1.31 19.98 -16.54
N LYS A 391 -0.55 20.06 -15.44
CA LYS A 391 0.81 19.52 -15.34
C LYS A 391 0.83 18.03 -14.99
N ILE A 392 -0.30 17.44 -14.56
CA ILE A 392 -0.36 16.00 -14.30
C ILE A 392 -0.17 15.30 -15.64
N LYS A 393 0.88 14.49 -15.73
CA LYS A 393 1.20 13.72 -16.93
C LYS A 393 -0.02 12.90 -17.37
N ASP A 394 -0.34 12.99 -18.66
CA ASP A 394 -1.46 12.28 -19.30
C ASP A 394 -2.83 12.50 -18.62
N PHE A 395 -3.06 13.68 -18.03
CA PHE A 395 -4.30 13.99 -17.31
C PHE A 395 -5.56 13.71 -18.12
N GLU A 396 -5.60 14.01 -19.41
CA GLU A 396 -6.78 13.75 -20.26
C GLU A 396 -7.14 12.25 -20.37
N ALA A 397 -6.16 11.35 -20.26
CA ALA A 397 -6.40 9.91 -20.21
C ALA A 397 -6.90 9.45 -18.83
N ILE A 398 -6.50 10.14 -17.77
CA ILE A 398 -6.90 9.85 -16.38
C ILE A 398 -8.28 10.42 -16.06
N LYS A 399 -8.61 11.57 -16.66
CA LYS A 399 -9.83 12.35 -16.40
C LYS A 399 -11.12 11.54 -16.38
N PRO A 400 -11.39 10.61 -17.33
CA PRO A 400 -12.60 9.79 -17.30
C PRO A 400 -12.69 8.84 -16.09
N ASN A 401 -11.54 8.51 -15.49
CA ASN A 401 -11.41 7.57 -14.37
C ASN A 401 -11.42 8.27 -13.00
N ILE A 402 -11.39 9.60 -12.95
CA ILE A 402 -11.53 10.34 -11.70
C ILE A 402 -12.91 10.02 -11.12
N THR A 403 -12.93 9.53 -9.88
CA THR A 403 -14.18 9.18 -9.17
C THR A 403 -14.50 10.17 -8.07
N HIS A 404 -13.50 10.85 -7.52
CA HIS A 404 -13.66 11.81 -6.44
C HIS A 404 -12.83 13.07 -6.67
N LEU A 405 -13.36 14.21 -6.24
CA LEU A 405 -12.68 15.50 -6.20
C LEU A 405 -12.72 16.03 -4.76
N ILE A 406 -11.55 16.36 -4.20
CA ILE A 406 -11.41 17.01 -2.90
C ILE A 406 -10.76 18.38 -3.11
N THR A 407 -11.48 19.46 -2.82
CA THR A 407 -10.90 20.81 -2.87
C THR A 407 -10.50 21.30 -1.48
N VAL A 408 -9.42 22.09 -1.39
CA VAL A 408 -8.89 22.61 -0.13
C VAL A 408 -8.61 24.09 -0.26
N THR A 409 -9.16 24.88 0.65
CA THR A 409 -8.83 26.33 0.76
C THR A 409 -9.19 26.89 2.14
N CYS A 410 -8.43 27.86 2.62
CA CYS A 410 -8.82 28.73 3.72
C CYS A 410 -8.86 30.22 3.34
N THR A 411 -8.63 30.56 2.08
CA THR A 411 -8.48 31.95 1.61
C THR A 411 -9.64 32.45 0.76
N GLY A 412 -10.63 31.63 0.44
CA GLY A 412 -11.88 32.14 -0.12
C GLY A 412 -13.02 31.13 -0.13
N LEU A 413 -14.24 31.66 -0.12
CA LEU A 413 -15.48 30.88 -0.10
C LEU A 413 -16.51 31.55 -1.01
N PHE A 414 -17.11 30.76 -1.89
CA PHE A 414 -18.24 31.15 -2.73
C PHE A 414 -19.06 29.91 -3.08
N ALA A 415 -20.31 30.10 -3.51
CA ALA A 415 -21.21 29.01 -3.91
C ALA A 415 -21.95 29.38 -5.20
N PRO A 416 -21.96 28.53 -6.26
CA PRO A 416 -21.27 27.24 -6.40
C PRO A 416 -19.75 27.34 -6.24
N GLY A 417 -19.13 26.43 -5.46
CA GLY A 417 -17.75 26.57 -5.01
C GLY A 417 -16.69 26.11 -6.03
N LEU A 418 -15.42 26.16 -5.60
CA LEU A 418 -14.27 25.75 -6.43
C LEU A 418 -14.42 24.32 -6.97
N ASP A 419 -15.02 23.42 -6.20
CA ASP A 419 -15.31 22.05 -6.58
C ASP A 419 -16.28 21.97 -7.77
N VAL A 420 -17.34 22.79 -7.79
CA VAL A 420 -18.28 22.86 -8.94
C VAL A 420 -17.64 23.57 -10.13
N GLU A 421 -16.88 24.64 -9.89
CA GLU A 421 -16.17 25.34 -10.94
C GLU A 421 -15.16 24.43 -11.65
N LEU A 422 -14.42 23.60 -10.91
CA LEU A 422 -13.49 22.62 -11.48
C LEU A 422 -14.20 21.50 -12.24
N MET A 423 -15.34 21.00 -11.75
CA MET A 423 -16.15 20.03 -12.51
C MET A 423 -16.53 20.58 -13.88
N ARG A 424 -16.99 21.85 -13.93
CA ARG A 424 -17.39 22.52 -15.17
C ARG A 424 -16.19 22.80 -16.07
N GLU A 425 -15.12 23.35 -15.51
CA GLU A 425 -13.94 23.80 -16.26
C GLU A 425 -13.15 22.63 -16.88
N LEU A 426 -13.11 21.48 -16.21
CA LEU A 426 -12.41 20.28 -16.67
C LEU A 426 -13.32 19.32 -17.46
N ASP A 427 -14.64 19.55 -17.46
CA ASP A 427 -15.64 18.61 -18.01
C ASP A 427 -15.52 17.22 -17.37
N LEU A 428 -15.51 17.19 -16.03
CA LEU A 428 -15.48 15.92 -15.27
C LEU A 428 -16.81 15.19 -15.37
N ASN A 429 -16.78 13.87 -15.24
CA ASN A 429 -17.99 13.05 -15.21
C ASN A 429 -18.96 13.60 -14.12
N PRO A 430 -20.23 13.88 -14.45
CA PRO A 430 -21.20 14.44 -13.50
C PRO A 430 -21.42 13.59 -12.23
N SER A 431 -21.06 12.30 -12.25
CA SER A 431 -21.14 11.41 -11.09
C SER A 431 -19.94 11.48 -10.14
N VAL A 432 -18.91 12.28 -10.44
CA VAL A 432 -17.75 12.47 -9.54
C VAL A 432 -18.24 12.97 -8.19
N GLN A 433 -17.85 12.25 -7.13
CA GLN A 433 -18.20 12.63 -5.76
C GLN A 433 -17.29 13.76 -5.30
N ARG A 434 -17.87 14.78 -4.67
CA ARG A 434 -17.15 15.99 -4.26
C ARG A 434 -17.13 16.13 -2.76
N SER A 435 -16.00 16.59 -2.23
CA SER A 435 -15.90 17.09 -0.87
C SER A 435 -14.95 18.29 -0.83
N SER A 436 -15.05 19.10 0.23
CA SER A 436 -14.17 20.26 0.41
C SER A 436 -13.67 20.32 1.84
N VAL A 437 -12.37 20.53 2.00
CA VAL A 437 -11.72 20.80 3.29
C VAL A 437 -11.48 22.31 3.36
N ASN A 438 -12.48 23.03 3.86
CA ASN A 438 -12.47 24.48 3.91
C ASN A 438 -12.08 24.99 5.30
N PHE A 439 -11.38 26.13 5.33
CA PHE A 439 -11.12 26.92 6.54
C PHE A 439 -10.31 26.21 7.66
N MET A 440 -9.58 25.14 7.30
CA MET A 440 -8.70 24.40 8.23
C MET A 440 -7.27 24.94 8.28
N GLY A 441 -6.90 25.86 7.39
CA GLY A 441 -5.59 26.52 7.40
C GLY A 441 -4.45 25.67 6.81
N CYS A 442 -3.23 25.92 7.29
CA CYS A 442 -1.99 25.42 6.69
C CYS A 442 -1.81 23.88 6.75
N ASN A 443 -2.54 23.17 7.62
CA ASN A 443 -2.50 21.70 7.72
C ASN A 443 -3.55 20.97 6.87
N ALA A 444 -4.42 21.71 6.17
CA ALA A 444 -5.60 21.16 5.51
C ALA A 444 -5.28 20.17 4.38
N ALA A 445 -4.12 20.28 3.73
CA ALA A 445 -3.69 19.35 2.69
C ALA A 445 -3.48 17.93 3.23
N ILE A 446 -2.92 17.77 4.43
CA ILE A 446 -2.74 16.45 5.07
C ILE A 446 -4.11 15.85 5.42
N ILE A 447 -5.05 16.67 5.89
CA ILE A 447 -6.43 16.24 6.17
C ILE A 447 -7.13 15.77 4.88
N ALA A 448 -6.92 16.49 3.77
CA ALA A 448 -7.48 16.10 2.47
C ALA A 448 -6.87 14.78 1.96
N LEU A 449 -5.55 14.57 2.11
CA LEU A 449 -4.90 13.30 1.78
C LEU A 449 -5.39 12.15 2.69
N LYS A 450 -5.65 12.41 3.97
CA LYS A 450 -6.28 11.44 4.88
C LYS A 450 -7.68 11.03 4.42
N ASN A 451 -8.48 11.98 3.95
CA ASN A 451 -9.79 11.69 3.37
C ASN A 451 -9.67 10.89 2.06
N ALA A 452 -8.71 11.25 1.20
CA ALA A 452 -8.43 10.50 -0.03
C ALA A 452 -7.99 9.06 0.26
N ASP A 453 -7.14 8.85 1.27
CA ASP A 453 -6.73 7.52 1.73
C ASP A 453 -7.93 6.70 2.21
N ALA A 454 -8.83 7.27 3.00
CA ALA A 454 -10.04 6.57 3.44
C ALA A 454 -10.96 6.19 2.26
N ILE A 455 -11.05 7.04 1.24
CA ILE A 455 -11.80 6.75 0.00
C ILE A 455 -11.14 5.60 -0.78
N CYS A 456 -9.83 5.65 -1.01
CA CYS A 456 -9.11 4.58 -1.70
C CYS A 456 -9.16 3.26 -0.92
N LYS A 457 -9.11 3.32 0.41
CA LYS A 457 -9.27 2.18 1.30
C LYS A 457 -10.70 1.63 1.38
N SER A 458 -11.70 2.39 1.00
CA SER A 458 -13.09 1.89 0.97
C SER A 458 -13.52 1.44 -0.42
N ASN A 459 -12.88 1.97 -1.46
CA ASN A 459 -13.20 1.65 -2.86
C ASN A 459 -11.91 1.38 -3.66
N PRO A 460 -11.63 0.10 -3.99
CA PRO A 460 -10.47 -0.28 -4.79
C PRO A 460 -10.44 0.27 -6.23
N ALA A 461 -11.52 0.87 -6.73
CA ALA A 461 -11.56 1.54 -8.03
C ALA A 461 -11.46 3.08 -7.90
N ALA A 462 -11.18 3.61 -6.71
CA ALA A 462 -11.13 5.05 -6.50
C ALA A 462 -9.87 5.69 -7.08
N THR A 463 -10.08 6.78 -7.81
CA THR A 463 -9.07 7.73 -8.26
C THR A 463 -9.51 9.09 -7.77
N VAL A 464 -8.77 9.64 -6.80
CA VAL A 464 -9.14 10.86 -6.07
C VAL A 464 -8.23 11.99 -6.52
N LEU A 465 -8.82 13.05 -7.09
CA LEU A 465 -8.11 14.29 -7.39
C LEU A 465 -8.23 15.23 -6.18
N VAL A 466 -7.11 15.57 -5.55
CA VAL A 466 -7.01 16.52 -4.44
C VAL A 466 -6.43 17.82 -4.95
N VAL A 467 -7.14 18.94 -4.75
CA VAL A 467 -6.73 20.25 -5.24
C VAL A 467 -6.69 21.25 -4.09
N CYS A 468 -5.48 21.70 -3.74
CA CYS A 468 -5.29 22.76 -2.76
C CYS A 468 -5.06 24.09 -3.48
N THR A 469 -5.77 25.15 -3.13
CA THR A 469 -5.59 26.46 -3.78
C THR A 469 -5.78 27.58 -2.78
N GLU A 470 -4.76 28.43 -2.67
CA GLU A 470 -4.71 29.50 -1.71
C GLU A 470 -4.22 30.80 -2.36
N LEU A 471 -4.96 31.87 -2.11
CA LEU A 471 -4.60 33.23 -2.53
C LEU A 471 -4.43 34.09 -1.27
N CYS A 472 -3.37 33.83 -0.51
CA CYS A 472 -3.19 34.48 0.78
C CYS A 472 -2.92 35.99 0.67
N THR A 473 -2.29 36.44 -0.43
CA THR A 473 -1.92 37.84 -0.62
C THR A 473 -3.13 38.76 -0.75
N ILE A 474 -4.29 38.24 -1.15
CA ILE A 474 -5.55 39.00 -1.19
C ILE A 474 -6.06 39.35 0.20
N HIS A 475 -5.45 38.83 1.27
CA HIS A 475 -5.79 39.12 2.67
C HIS A 475 -4.79 40.06 3.35
N PHE A 476 -3.90 40.72 2.58
CA PHE A 476 -3.04 41.78 3.12
C PHE A 476 -3.86 42.81 3.90
N GLN A 477 -3.42 43.14 5.12
CA GLN A 477 -4.05 44.15 5.98
C GLN A 477 -3.06 45.26 6.30
N ARG A 478 -3.47 46.52 6.18
CA ARG A 478 -2.66 47.69 6.51
C ARG A 478 -2.64 48.01 8.01
N GLN A 479 -2.27 47.01 8.79
CA GLN A 479 -2.10 47.07 10.23
C GLN A 479 -0.68 46.68 10.61
N TYR A 480 -0.19 47.12 11.76
CA TYR A 480 1.25 47.03 12.12
C TYR A 480 1.51 46.38 13.49
N ASN A 481 0.51 45.69 14.04
CA ASN A 481 0.75 44.84 15.20
C ASN A 481 1.55 43.58 14.79
N GLU A 482 2.00 42.81 15.77
CA GLU A 482 2.90 41.66 15.52
C GLU A 482 2.31 40.62 14.57
N ASP A 483 1.01 40.33 14.68
CA ASP A 483 0.32 39.35 13.83
C ASP A 483 0.35 39.76 12.35
N TYR A 484 0.10 41.04 12.05
CA TYR A 484 0.10 41.55 10.67
C TYR A 484 1.49 41.78 10.10
N LEU A 485 2.44 42.21 10.94
CA LEU A 485 3.83 42.30 10.53
C LEU A 485 4.34 40.94 10.05
N LEU A 486 4.02 39.87 10.78
CA LEU A 486 4.43 38.53 10.44
C LEU A 486 3.67 37.99 9.21
N SER A 487 2.33 38.05 9.21
CA SER A 487 1.52 37.48 8.13
C SER A 487 1.73 38.18 6.77
N ASN A 488 1.74 39.51 6.71
CA ASN A 488 1.95 40.26 5.46
C ASN A 488 3.33 39.97 4.81
N LEU A 489 4.31 39.57 5.62
CA LEU A 489 5.67 39.28 5.17
C LEU A 489 5.93 37.79 4.93
N LEU A 490 5.03 36.90 5.31
CA LEU A 490 5.18 35.45 5.12
C LEU A 490 4.37 34.90 3.95
N PHE A 491 3.12 35.33 3.81
CA PHE A 491 2.15 34.60 2.99
C PHE A 491 2.24 34.91 1.49
N GLY A 492 2.13 33.88 0.66
CA GLY A 492 2.09 33.94 -0.81
C GLY A 492 0.92 33.15 -1.37
N ASP A 493 0.76 33.16 -2.70
CA ASP A 493 -0.31 32.45 -3.40
C ASP A 493 0.22 31.19 -4.11
N GLY A 494 -0.58 30.13 -4.15
CA GLY A 494 -0.21 28.90 -4.84
C GLY A 494 -1.31 27.86 -4.92
N ALA A 495 -1.12 26.86 -5.78
CA ALA A 495 -1.98 25.70 -5.90
C ALA A 495 -1.20 24.40 -6.10
N VAL A 496 -1.82 23.31 -5.66
CA VAL A 496 -1.37 21.93 -5.87
C VAL A 496 -2.51 21.10 -6.42
N ALA A 497 -2.21 20.20 -7.34
CA ALA A 497 -3.06 19.09 -7.74
C ALA A 497 -2.34 17.78 -7.42
N ALA A 498 -3.00 16.87 -6.70
CA ALA A 498 -2.47 15.58 -6.32
C ALA A 498 -3.44 14.47 -6.70
N LEU A 499 -2.92 13.36 -7.21
CA LEU A 499 -3.71 12.18 -7.57
C LEU A 499 -3.46 11.07 -6.55
N VAL A 500 -4.52 10.55 -5.93
CA VAL A 500 -4.44 9.42 -5.01
C VAL A 500 -5.19 8.23 -5.59
N THR A 501 -4.54 7.07 -5.68
CA THR A 501 -5.12 5.84 -6.25
C THR A 501 -5.01 4.68 -5.28
N SER A 502 -5.91 3.70 -5.41
CA SER A 502 -5.96 2.46 -4.62
C SER A 502 -4.95 1.39 -5.06
N GLN A 503 -4.37 1.55 -6.25
CA GLN A 503 -3.43 0.62 -6.85
C GLN A 503 -2.17 1.38 -7.31
N PRO A 504 -0.99 0.74 -7.25
CA PRO A 504 0.21 1.31 -7.84
C PRO A 504 0.08 1.36 -9.36
N SER A 505 0.73 2.33 -10.00
CA SER A 505 0.82 2.41 -11.47
C SER A 505 2.23 2.82 -11.85
N GLY A 506 2.82 2.09 -12.80
CA GLY A 506 4.13 2.41 -13.36
C GLY A 506 4.13 3.63 -14.29
N ASP A 507 2.97 4.23 -14.55
CA ASP A 507 2.83 5.36 -15.48
C ASP A 507 3.31 6.69 -14.88
N PHE A 508 3.35 6.77 -13.53
CA PHE A 508 3.72 7.96 -12.79
C PHE A 508 5.13 7.87 -12.21
N ALA A 509 5.89 8.94 -12.38
CA ALA A 509 7.19 9.08 -11.73
C ALA A 509 7.02 9.38 -10.23
N HIS A 510 7.86 8.78 -9.40
CA HIS A 510 7.97 9.07 -7.96
C HIS A 510 6.70 8.81 -7.14
N GLN A 511 5.92 7.79 -7.52
CA GLN A 511 4.79 7.31 -6.71
C GLN A 511 5.28 6.92 -5.31
N VAL A 512 4.45 7.19 -4.30
CA VAL A 512 4.69 6.75 -2.92
C VAL A 512 3.45 6.12 -2.31
N LYS A 513 3.67 5.06 -1.52
CA LYS A 513 2.63 4.43 -0.72
C LYS A 513 2.32 5.31 0.50
N ILE A 514 1.04 5.50 0.78
CA ILE A 514 0.56 6.14 2.01
C ILE A 514 0.47 5.09 3.11
N GLU A 515 1.24 5.25 4.19
CA GLU A 515 1.26 4.32 5.31
C GLU A 515 0.24 4.71 6.39
N SER A 516 0.32 5.94 6.88
CA SER A 516 -0.54 6.41 7.97
C SER A 516 -0.64 7.93 8.06
N PHE A 517 -1.60 8.39 8.87
CA PHE A 517 -1.80 9.78 9.26
C PHE A 517 -2.04 9.86 10.76
N ASN A 518 -1.59 10.94 11.39
CA ASN A 518 -1.88 11.23 12.80
C ASN A 518 -2.24 12.70 12.99
N SER A 519 -3.07 12.96 14.00
CA SER A 519 -3.57 14.30 14.33
C SER A 519 -3.45 14.53 15.83
N MET A 520 -3.05 15.73 16.21
CA MET A 520 -2.99 16.18 17.60
C MET A 520 -3.43 17.63 17.70
N ILE A 521 -4.37 17.94 18.60
CA ILE A 521 -4.80 19.30 18.91
C ILE A 521 -4.18 19.70 20.25
N LEU A 522 -3.50 20.85 20.27
CA LEU A 522 -2.90 21.42 21.48
C LEU A 522 -3.89 22.38 22.15
N HIS A 523 -4.49 21.93 23.25
CA HIS A 523 -5.42 22.75 24.03
C HIS A 523 -4.75 24.02 24.59
N ASN A 524 -3.45 23.94 24.93
CA ASN A 524 -2.60 25.09 25.21
C ASN A 524 -2.06 25.67 23.90
N GLY A 525 -2.77 26.65 23.34
CA GLY A 525 -2.45 27.14 21.99
C GLY A 525 -3.66 27.58 21.18
N TYR A 526 -4.87 27.38 21.70
CA TYR A 526 -6.11 27.55 20.96
C TYR A 526 -6.27 28.89 20.25
N SER A 527 -5.84 29.96 20.91
CA SER A 527 -5.93 31.32 20.35
C SER A 527 -4.62 31.82 19.74
N ASP A 528 -3.57 31.00 19.69
CA ASP A 528 -2.25 31.42 19.21
C ASP A 528 -2.13 31.36 17.68
N MET A 529 -2.95 30.52 17.04
CA MET A 529 -3.16 30.51 15.60
C MET A 529 -4.65 30.46 15.32
N ALA A 530 -5.21 31.53 14.76
CA ALA A 530 -6.63 31.62 14.43
C ALA A 530 -6.88 32.37 13.13
N TRP A 531 -8.01 32.07 12.51
CA TRP A 531 -8.46 32.65 11.25
C TRP A 531 -9.94 32.99 11.38
N GLN A 532 -10.30 34.27 11.29
CA GLN A 532 -11.66 34.75 11.54
C GLN A 532 -12.16 35.65 10.40
N LEU A 533 -13.43 35.59 10.06
CA LEU A 533 -14.01 36.49 9.07
C LEU A 533 -14.29 37.87 9.67
N SER A 534 -13.99 38.93 8.92
CA SER A 534 -14.41 40.30 9.20
C SER A 534 -14.86 40.99 7.91
N GLU A 535 -15.38 42.21 8.04
CA GLU A 535 -15.75 43.06 6.90
C GLU A 535 -14.54 43.44 6.02
N THR A 536 -13.33 43.45 6.58
CA THR A 536 -12.08 43.81 5.88
C THR A 536 -11.33 42.61 5.31
N GLY A 537 -11.81 41.38 5.52
CA GLY A 537 -11.20 40.15 5.01
C GLY A 537 -11.10 39.06 6.07
N PHE A 538 -10.17 38.14 5.88
CA PHE A 538 -9.89 37.11 6.89
C PHE A 538 -8.76 37.57 7.80
N ILE A 539 -9.04 37.64 9.09
CA ILE A 539 -8.18 38.17 10.13
C ILE A 539 -7.32 37.06 10.72
N MET A 540 -6.01 37.21 10.58
CA MET A 540 -5.04 36.32 11.22
C MET A 540 -4.80 36.71 12.67
N LYS A 541 -4.73 35.69 13.51
CA LYS A 541 -3.95 35.74 14.74
C LYS A 541 -2.82 34.73 14.62
N LEU A 542 -1.57 35.16 14.80
CA LEU A 542 -0.39 34.33 14.66
C LEU A 542 0.68 34.81 15.64
N THR A 543 0.64 34.25 16.85
CA THR A 543 1.55 34.68 17.91
C THR A 543 2.96 34.11 17.71
N SER A 544 3.95 34.83 18.25
CA SER A 544 5.36 34.42 18.21
C SER A 544 5.68 33.14 19.00
N TYR A 545 4.73 32.64 19.81
CA TYR A 545 4.84 31.43 20.63
C TYR A 545 4.53 30.13 19.89
N VAL A 546 3.91 30.18 18.70
CA VAL A 546 3.57 28.99 17.91
C VAL A 546 4.76 28.02 17.72
N PRO A 547 5.98 28.48 17.36
CA PRO A 547 7.13 27.59 17.22
C PRO A 547 7.50 26.87 18.52
N ASP A 548 7.40 27.54 19.67
CA ASP A 548 7.68 26.94 20.98
C ASP A 548 6.67 25.85 21.34
N LEU A 549 5.39 26.06 21.01
CA LEU A 549 4.35 25.06 21.20
C LEU A 549 4.60 23.83 20.33
N ILE A 550 4.98 24.01 19.06
CA ILE A 550 5.32 22.89 18.16
C ILE A 550 6.53 22.13 18.69
N SER A 551 7.62 22.83 19.00
CA SER A 551 8.88 22.25 19.45
C SER A 551 8.72 21.40 20.72
N LYS A 552 7.93 21.88 21.69
CA LYS A 552 7.65 21.16 22.94
C LYS A 552 6.81 19.89 22.76
N ASN A 553 5.97 19.83 21.73
CA ASN A 553 4.97 18.78 21.59
C ASN A 553 5.25 17.77 20.46
N ILE A 554 6.10 18.08 19.49
CA ILE A 554 6.35 17.17 18.35
C ILE A 554 7.00 15.84 18.78
N LYS A 555 8.02 15.88 19.64
CA LYS A 555 8.69 14.67 20.11
C LYS A 555 7.76 13.80 20.98
N PRO A 556 7.01 14.35 21.96
CA PRO A 556 5.97 13.60 22.66
C PRO A 556 4.91 13.01 21.74
N MET A 557 4.47 13.75 20.71
CA MET A 557 3.50 13.25 19.73
C MET A 557 4.02 11.99 19.04
N LEU A 558 5.24 12.03 18.47
CA LEU A 558 5.84 10.88 17.79
C LEU A 558 5.96 9.66 18.72
N GLN A 559 6.38 9.88 19.96
CA GLN A 559 6.49 8.82 20.96
C GLN A 559 5.12 8.17 21.27
N ALA A 560 4.07 8.98 21.41
CA ALA A 560 2.73 8.50 21.73
C ALA A 560 2.13 7.61 20.62
N ILE A 561 2.52 7.85 19.37
CA ILE A 561 2.11 7.05 18.20
C ILE A 561 3.13 5.98 17.80
N GLY A 562 4.18 5.78 18.60
CA GLY A 562 5.19 4.73 18.39
C GLY A 562 6.13 4.96 17.20
N LEU A 563 6.28 6.21 16.74
CA LEU A 563 7.19 6.56 15.65
C LEU A 563 8.54 7.05 16.19
N LYS A 564 9.63 6.70 15.49
CA LYS A 564 10.98 7.19 15.77
C LYS A 564 11.48 8.03 14.62
N ALA A 565 12.14 9.16 14.91
CA ALA A 565 12.69 10.04 13.88
C ALA A 565 13.72 9.32 12.99
N ASP A 566 14.56 8.46 13.59
CA ASP A 566 15.60 7.69 12.91
C ASP A 566 15.06 6.70 11.84
N ASP A 567 13.76 6.39 11.86
CA ASP A 567 13.13 5.53 10.86
C ASP A 567 12.89 6.26 9.52
N TYR A 568 13.08 7.59 9.47
CA TYR A 568 12.78 8.44 8.32
C TYR A 568 14.03 9.12 7.77
N LYS A 569 14.32 8.86 6.49
CA LYS A 569 15.44 9.47 5.78
C LYS A 569 15.04 10.74 5.03
N HIS A 570 13.75 10.95 4.82
CA HIS A 570 13.21 12.04 3.99
C HIS A 570 12.11 12.79 4.75
N TRP A 571 12.10 14.12 4.63
CA TRP A 571 11.27 14.98 5.47
C TRP A 571 10.55 16.06 4.65
N ALA A 572 9.23 16.15 4.82
CA ALA A 572 8.36 17.14 4.19
C ALA A 572 7.61 17.96 5.25
N VAL A 573 8.30 18.93 5.85
CA VAL A 573 7.73 19.77 6.92
C VAL A 573 7.18 21.06 6.33
N HIS A 574 5.96 21.45 6.74
CA HIS A 574 5.35 22.72 6.36
C HIS A 574 6.18 23.90 6.90
N PRO A 575 6.71 24.77 6.02
CA PRO A 575 7.46 25.94 6.44
C PRO A 575 6.51 27.10 6.76
N GLY A 576 5.84 27.03 7.90
CA GLY A 576 4.97 28.12 8.36
C GLY A 576 5.73 29.44 8.61
N GLY A 577 7.05 29.33 8.78
CA GLY A 577 8.05 30.39 8.85
C GLY A 577 9.40 29.78 9.22
N LYS A 578 10.52 30.49 8.99
CA LYS A 578 11.87 29.96 9.21
C LYS A 578 12.06 29.38 10.62
N ARG A 579 11.54 30.07 11.64
CA ARG A 579 11.64 29.64 13.04
C ARG A 579 10.95 28.30 13.30
N ILE A 580 9.79 28.05 12.67
CA ILE A 580 9.08 26.76 12.83
C ILE A 580 9.96 25.60 12.34
N VAL A 581 10.62 25.78 11.20
CA VAL A 581 11.51 24.75 10.62
C VAL A 581 12.74 24.54 11.50
N ASP A 582 13.36 25.62 11.97
CA ASP A 582 14.51 25.56 12.87
C ASP A 582 14.17 24.86 14.20
N ASP A 583 13.06 25.22 14.82
CA ASP A 583 12.65 24.68 16.12
C ASP A 583 12.14 23.23 16.02
N PHE A 584 11.56 22.84 14.87
CA PHE A 584 11.21 21.46 14.55
C PHE A 584 12.45 20.58 14.42
N ALA A 585 13.46 21.04 13.66
CA ALA A 585 14.73 20.32 13.51
C ALA A 585 15.41 20.11 14.87
N LEU A 586 15.47 21.16 15.68
CA LEU A 586 16.06 21.12 17.01
C LEU A 586 15.32 20.15 17.95
N ALA A 587 13.98 20.15 17.94
CA ALA A 587 13.17 19.29 18.80
C ALA A 587 13.39 17.80 18.54
N LEU A 588 13.64 17.43 17.28
CA LEU A 588 13.83 16.06 16.83
C LEU A 588 15.31 15.68 16.65
N ASP A 589 16.25 16.58 16.97
CA ASP A 589 17.69 16.39 16.78
C ASP A 589 18.07 16.05 15.32
N LEU A 590 17.40 16.70 14.37
CA LEU A 590 17.60 16.48 12.94
C LEU A 590 18.72 17.37 12.40
N ASP A 591 19.52 16.81 11.50
CA ASP A 591 20.38 17.61 10.63
C ASP A 591 19.51 18.48 9.72
N LYS A 592 19.76 19.79 9.73
CA LYS A 592 19.05 20.76 8.88
C LYS A 592 19.17 20.45 7.40
N CYS A 593 20.22 19.75 6.97
CA CYS A 593 20.36 19.30 5.60
C CYS A 593 19.22 18.38 5.14
N LEU A 594 18.59 17.62 6.05
CA LEU A 594 17.41 16.80 5.76
C LEU A 594 16.18 17.65 5.42
N LEU A 595 16.13 18.89 5.91
CA LEU A 595 15.05 19.86 5.67
C LEU A 595 15.39 20.85 4.55
N ALA A 596 16.44 20.62 3.76
CA ALA A 596 16.81 21.49 2.65
C ALA A 596 15.64 21.75 1.66
N PRO A 597 14.81 20.76 1.27
CA PRO A 597 13.61 21.02 0.46
C PRO A 597 12.62 21.98 1.14
N THR A 598 12.40 21.84 2.45
CA THR A 598 11.52 22.74 3.23
C THR A 598 12.04 24.18 3.22
N TYR A 599 13.34 24.39 3.48
CA TYR A 599 13.93 25.73 3.43
C TYR A 599 13.90 26.33 2.03
N GLN A 600 14.14 25.53 0.99
CA GLN A 600 14.12 26.01 -0.39
C GLN A 600 12.72 26.46 -0.82
N VAL A 601 11.68 25.69 -0.47
CA VAL A 601 10.30 26.08 -0.77
C VAL A 601 9.91 27.37 -0.04
N LEU A 602 10.28 27.52 1.24
CA LEU A 602 10.05 28.77 1.97
C LEU A 602 10.73 29.95 1.28
N LYS A 603 11.98 29.75 0.88
CA LYS A 603 12.82 30.75 0.23
C LYS A 603 12.20 31.23 -1.10
N ASP A 604 11.75 30.31 -1.93
CA ASP A 604 11.33 30.61 -3.31
C ASP A 604 9.87 31.04 -3.42
N TYR A 605 9.00 30.57 -2.52
CA TYR A 605 7.55 30.72 -2.63
C TYR A 605 6.89 31.38 -1.41
N GLY A 606 7.58 31.45 -0.27
CA GLY A 606 6.99 31.85 1.00
C GLY A 606 6.01 30.80 1.56
N ASN A 607 5.13 31.22 2.47
CA ASN A 607 4.08 30.36 3.01
C ASN A 607 2.80 30.51 2.16
N MET A 608 2.43 29.50 1.39
CA MET A 608 1.21 29.49 0.58
C MET A 608 0.01 28.89 1.32
N SER A 609 0.07 28.72 2.65
CA SER A 609 -0.90 27.95 3.44
C SER A 609 -0.93 26.46 3.03
N SER A 610 -2.11 25.86 2.82
CA SER A 610 -2.30 24.41 2.65
C SER A 610 -1.46 23.74 1.54
N PRO A 611 -1.22 24.34 0.35
CA PRO A 611 -0.39 23.74 -0.70
C PRO A 611 1.08 23.62 -0.29
N THR A 612 1.58 24.42 0.66
CA THR A 612 3.02 24.56 0.92
C THR A 612 3.68 23.23 1.31
N VAL A 613 3.02 22.41 2.15
CA VAL A 613 3.58 21.10 2.54
C VAL A 613 3.68 20.15 1.35
N LEU A 614 2.79 20.29 0.37
CA LEU A 614 2.79 19.49 -0.86
C LEU A 614 3.82 20.02 -1.88
N PHE A 615 4.11 21.32 -1.92
CA PHE A 615 5.29 21.83 -2.63
C PHE A 615 6.58 21.24 -2.08
N VAL A 616 6.71 21.16 -0.74
CA VAL A 616 7.87 20.52 -0.11
C VAL A 616 7.93 19.03 -0.46
N LEU A 617 6.80 18.32 -0.35
CA LEU A 617 6.75 16.91 -0.70
C LEU A 617 7.16 16.67 -2.14
N LYS A 618 6.66 17.47 -3.10
CA LYS A 618 7.10 17.40 -4.50
C LYS A 618 8.61 17.56 -4.64
N ALA A 619 9.21 18.56 -3.98
CA ALA A 619 10.66 18.79 -4.01
C ALA A 619 11.47 17.64 -3.36
N VAL A 620 10.89 16.91 -2.40
CA VAL A 620 11.47 15.67 -1.84
C VAL A 620 11.39 14.53 -2.86
N LEU A 621 10.23 14.36 -3.49
CA LEU A 621 9.98 13.28 -4.46
C LEU A 621 10.81 13.43 -5.75
N GLU A 622 10.99 14.65 -6.26
CA GLU A 622 11.82 14.91 -7.45
C GLU A 622 13.31 14.60 -7.24
N LYS A 623 13.76 14.50 -5.98
CA LYS A 623 15.13 14.07 -5.63
C LYS A 623 15.26 12.56 -5.43
N ALA A 624 14.19 11.80 -5.65
CA ALA A 624 14.21 10.36 -5.46
C ALA A 624 15.16 9.68 -6.45
N LYS A 625 15.85 8.65 -5.97
CA LYS A 625 16.76 7.81 -6.73
C LYS A 625 16.32 6.35 -6.58
N PRO A 626 16.73 5.43 -7.48
CA PRO A 626 16.40 4.00 -7.34
C PRO A 626 16.82 3.40 -6.00
N GLU A 627 17.94 3.86 -5.42
CA GLU A 627 18.43 3.44 -4.10
C GLU A 627 17.54 3.86 -2.92
N HIS A 628 16.58 4.76 -3.13
CA HIS A 628 15.62 5.18 -2.10
C HIS A 628 14.37 4.28 -2.04
N GLN A 629 14.24 3.26 -2.91
CA GLN A 629 13.09 2.35 -2.87
C GLN A 629 12.94 1.73 -1.47
N GLY A 630 11.72 1.77 -0.92
CA GLY A 630 11.44 1.32 0.44
C GLY A 630 11.76 2.34 1.55
N ASP A 631 12.51 3.42 1.27
CA ASP A 631 12.76 4.47 2.27
C ASP A 631 11.44 5.16 2.68
N ARG A 632 11.37 5.53 3.96
CA ARG A 632 10.22 6.25 4.53
C ARG A 632 10.40 7.75 4.47
N ILE A 633 9.28 8.45 4.28
CA ILE A 633 9.15 9.89 4.27
C ILE A 633 8.20 10.31 5.39
N PHE A 634 8.61 11.29 6.19
CA PHE A 634 7.77 11.90 7.21
C PHE A 634 7.31 13.29 6.78
N GLY A 635 5.99 13.53 6.81
CA GLY A 635 5.41 14.85 6.56
C GLY A 635 4.73 15.40 7.80
N ALA A 636 4.79 16.72 8.00
CA ALA A 636 4.08 17.41 9.08
C ALA A 636 3.61 18.80 8.67
N ALA A 637 2.41 19.18 9.10
CA ALA A 637 1.87 20.51 8.93
C ALA A 637 1.12 20.98 10.18
N PHE A 638 1.05 22.31 10.34
CA PHE A 638 0.52 22.96 11.52
C PHE A 638 -0.58 23.93 11.12
N GLY A 639 -1.68 24.00 11.87
CA GLY A 639 -2.82 24.86 11.55
C GLY A 639 -3.51 25.41 12.81
N PRO A 640 -4.58 26.21 12.64
CA PRO A 640 -5.35 26.75 13.75
C PRO A 640 -5.78 25.68 14.77
N GLY A 641 -5.75 26.02 16.07
CA GLY A 641 -6.21 25.12 17.14
C GLY A 641 -5.33 24.99 18.39
N LEU A 642 -4.01 25.11 18.41
CA LEU A 642 -3.00 24.80 17.38
C LEU A 642 -3.06 23.29 17.07
N SER A 643 -3.21 22.93 15.79
CA SER A 643 -3.36 21.55 15.34
C SER A 643 -2.10 21.08 14.62
N ILE A 644 -1.64 19.86 14.91
CA ILE A 644 -0.51 19.19 14.24
C ILE A 644 -1.05 17.99 13.49
N GLU A 645 -0.85 17.98 12.17
CA GLU A 645 -1.19 16.86 11.29
C GLU A 645 0.10 16.27 10.73
N THR A 646 0.20 14.94 10.71
CA THR A 646 1.36 14.23 10.15
C THR A 646 0.92 13.16 9.16
N MET A 647 1.83 12.83 8.24
CA MET A 647 1.66 11.76 7.27
C MET A 647 2.95 10.96 7.16
N GLN A 648 2.83 9.66 6.95
CA GLN A 648 3.94 8.74 6.72
C GLN A 648 3.76 8.11 5.34
N LEU A 649 4.80 8.21 4.52
CA LEU A 649 4.82 7.72 3.15
C LEU A 649 6.04 6.81 2.95
N ARG A 650 6.00 6.01 1.90
CA ARG A 650 7.12 5.14 1.52
C ARG A 650 7.34 5.15 0.01
N TYR A 651 8.59 5.26 -0.42
CA TYR A 651 8.95 5.07 -1.83
C TYR A 651 8.64 3.64 -2.28
N VAL A 652 7.96 3.51 -3.43
CA VAL A 652 7.59 2.22 -4.02
C VAL A 652 8.44 1.86 -5.22
#